data_AF-A0A6I8UFJ0-F1
#
_entry.id   AF-A0A6I8UFJ0-F1
#
_cell.length_a   1.000
_cell.length_b   1.000
_cell.length_c   1.000
_cell.angle_alpha   90.00
_cell.angle_beta   90.00
_cell.angle_gamma   90.00
#
_symmetry.space_group_name_H-M   'P 1'
#
loop_
_entity.id
_entity.type
_entity.pdbx_description
1 polymer ?
#
loop_
_entity_poly.entity_id
_entity_poly.type
_entity_poly.pdbx_seq_one_letter_code
_entity_poly.pdbx_strand_id
1 'polypeptide(L)'
;MEQEAGRSSKMSVLLKRRSRSETRPKDVADKSKQQSKQLEKHQEKHELQERPQESRGKPHSSEQSLNRLGMSHHQQQSTTFSIAGGMGRRKTSAELICEAKLFLGETAAGVGGGGGGAAGGAALQMMATGGARLVSTRRPITPREPGRVLYGKVALAGRPPSAFSMRYLQNEKPTPRQLPALSGTGPTTPMPTRNGALLGQSTTETLIELLKQHSGLKECTNETVQHINAILQELYTRVRKQERNFKRGFILGGLYGLVECTSPRVLLAVARVVLALRVTGSNLTGACKLIFKVARHEQNDALFHDHDVLELLIDGLGHASPLDEPEACIYAYGCIRFLTASSAQDRDDALNRNWIGLGEAIKAPLPAPVSAPLAAIPAAVLCPRKLTGQQTLVARLARHGAVELMILHLQMLNEAGATKRLTGPPLHTLYQLSAAMRALADVSQQQQRLQLQLQLACPHLIRAAEVSMGELEVQANVVRTLSVLSEDSDCCETLHNYAARIGLLLGPSCSSAGASERLLAVLSRLGYMLGNILAKHESARTQYFHNDVAMEYLLNVLEQLGERSPSSVTLLDAQIKLIRVVANMSVNPEVGAGLGNVRCLGSVLLKLLRHTSASLLQKKSAEQQELLHATLGALHNLCFYQDKQTPDSIAAPAAGSLQSLIDELSASLAEVLAKCQTAATKVELVRVLGNLTRNERARRCFCAAGGLPLMVQQLTRQAAGQDYELRTCAIGVLVNLLGDGEQRAPFLQLRGAELLSLLLRGSLEQEDWFLANIVCQALWNLLIDGQCAATLCRSGCILDEVSDLLADYLDEDRLNAGDDDDEQAGDDEHELETQTETEKETDADHDALWEDFALVATDLLERIQNNFDRQQQPQSVVRTDNDDDGDVFIEEM
;
A
#
# COMPACT_ATOMS: atom_id res chain seq x y z
N MET A 1 43.28 74.35 23.37
CA MET A 1 41.88 74.12 23.77
C MET A 1 41.48 72.82 23.07
N GLU A 2 41.86 71.66 23.61
CA GLU A 2 41.25 71.01 24.80
C GLU A 2 39.87 70.46 24.45
N GLN A 3 39.43 69.26 24.81
CA GLN A 3 39.98 67.99 25.33
C GLN A 3 38.73 67.06 25.36
N GLU A 4 38.79 65.76 25.04
CA GLU A 4 38.97 64.61 25.98
C GLU A 4 38.05 64.63 27.23
N ALA A 5 37.55 63.53 27.83
CA ALA A 5 37.38 62.09 27.54
C ALA A 5 36.45 61.51 28.65
N GLY A 6 35.94 60.26 28.71
CA GLY A 6 36.06 59.02 27.91
C GLY A 6 35.59 57.79 28.74
N ARG A 7 35.78 56.56 28.22
CA ARG A 7 35.38 55.21 28.77
C ARG A 7 33.89 54.84 28.60
N SER A 8 33.46 53.70 28.03
CA SER A 8 34.06 52.42 27.57
C SER A 8 34.14 51.23 28.55
N SER A 9 33.52 50.11 28.12
CA SER A 9 34.05 48.72 28.10
C SER A 9 33.43 47.66 29.04
N LYS A 10 32.80 46.63 28.42
CA LYS A 10 32.79 45.16 28.72
C LYS A 10 31.58 44.53 27.96
N MET A 11 31.62 43.31 27.39
CA MET A 11 32.65 42.25 27.36
C MET A 11 32.90 41.71 25.92
N SER A 12 34.11 41.22 25.68
CA SER A 12 34.45 40.29 24.60
C SER A 12 35.64 39.45 25.09
N VAL A 13 35.41 38.15 25.33
CA VAL A 13 36.49 37.17 25.57
C VAL A 13 36.02 35.78 25.11
N LEU A 14 36.95 35.06 24.48
CA LEU A 14 37.02 33.62 24.11
C LEU A 14 36.67 33.36 22.63
N LEU A 15 37.48 32.67 21.82
CA LEU A 15 38.76 31.99 22.05
C LEU A 15 39.91 32.50 21.17
N LYS A 16 41.14 32.25 21.63
CA LYS A 16 42.40 32.69 21.00
C LYS A 16 43.31 31.48 20.78
N ARG A 17 43.49 31.02 19.54
CA ARG A 17 44.59 30.09 19.17
C ARG A 17 45.41 30.60 17.99
N ARG A 18 46.72 30.37 18.08
CA ARG A 18 47.76 31.09 17.35
C ARG A 18 47.95 30.52 15.95
N SER A 19 47.97 31.39 14.94
CA SER A 19 48.71 31.15 13.71
C SER A 19 50.20 31.47 13.93
N ARG A 20 51.08 30.63 13.38
CA ARG A 20 52.51 30.95 13.17
C ARG A 20 52.96 30.35 11.86
N SER A 21 53.52 31.20 11.01
CA SER A 21 54.08 30.90 9.69
C SER A 21 55.61 30.92 9.76
N GLU A 22 56.27 30.01 9.05
CA GLU A 22 57.69 30.12 8.67
C GLU A 22 57.96 29.26 7.41
N THR A 23 57.92 29.93 6.25
CA THR A 23 58.93 29.97 5.17
C THR A 23 59.81 28.74 4.83
N ARG A 24 59.62 28.22 3.58
CA ARG A 24 60.58 28.05 2.42
C ARG A 24 62.09 27.72 2.67
N PRO A 25 62.89 27.20 1.68
CA PRO A 25 62.63 26.99 0.23
C PRO A 25 63.29 25.73 -0.43
N LYS A 26 63.30 25.72 -1.79
CA LYS A 26 64.24 25.03 -2.74
C LYS A 26 63.96 23.57 -3.15
N ASP A 27 64.25 23.12 -4.38
CA ASP A 27 64.52 23.76 -5.69
C ASP A 27 64.54 22.71 -6.83
N VAL A 28 64.49 23.14 -8.11
CA VAL A 28 65.02 22.46 -9.34
C VAL A 28 64.43 21.06 -9.68
N ALA A 29 63.52 20.92 -10.65
CA ALA A 29 63.68 20.95 -12.12
C ALA A 29 64.44 19.77 -12.75
N ASP A 30 63.86 19.11 -13.77
CA ASP A 30 64.45 19.12 -15.14
C ASP A 30 63.45 18.70 -16.26
N LYS A 31 63.88 18.85 -17.52
CA LYS A 31 63.14 18.73 -18.80
C LYS A 31 63.47 17.44 -19.57
N SER A 32 62.52 16.94 -20.37
CA SER A 32 62.70 16.42 -21.76
C SER A 32 61.40 15.73 -22.23
N LYS A 33 60.75 16.06 -23.36
CA LYS A 33 61.09 16.03 -24.81
C LYS A 33 61.11 14.64 -25.48
N GLN A 34 60.00 14.33 -26.17
CA GLN A 34 59.84 13.76 -27.53
C GLN A 34 60.87 12.76 -28.09
N GLN A 35 60.36 11.60 -28.58
CA GLN A 35 60.58 10.95 -29.90
C GLN A 35 59.83 9.59 -29.94
N SER A 36 59.68 8.83 -31.04
CA SER A 36 59.19 9.11 -32.41
C SER A 36 59.13 7.80 -33.25
N LYS A 37 57.96 7.43 -33.80
CA LYS A 37 57.67 6.58 -35.01
C LYS A 37 58.43 5.26 -35.32
N GLN A 38 57.66 4.23 -35.72
CA GLN A 38 57.82 3.30 -36.88
C GLN A 38 56.38 2.84 -37.27
N LEU A 39 55.86 2.94 -38.53
CA LEU A 39 56.13 2.19 -39.78
C LEU A 39 55.72 0.70 -39.67
N GLU A 40 54.98 0.01 -40.57
CA GLU A 40 54.41 0.25 -41.92
C GLU A 40 53.16 -0.70 -42.12
N LYS A 41 52.00 -0.30 -42.71
CA LYS A 41 51.60 -0.34 -44.14
C LYS A 41 51.17 -1.72 -44.71
N HIS A 42 49.88 -1.86 -45.08
CA HIS A 42 49.41 -2.22 -46.43
C HIS A 42 47.89 -1.99 -46.59
N GLN A 43 47.47 -1.72 -47.82
CA GLN A 43 46.11 -1.33 -48.21
C GLN A 43 45.91 -1.77 -49.67
N GLU A 44 44.82 -2.47 -50.01
CA GLU A 44 44.25 -2.45 -51.36
C GLU A 44 42.80 -2.96 -51.39
N LYS A 45 42.16 -2.88 -52.57
CA LYS A 45 40.98 -2.01 -52.82
C LYS A 45 40.11 -2.58 -53.96
N HIS A 46 38.98 -1.93 -54.27
CA HIS A 46 38.09 -2.12 -55.46
C HIS A 46 37.18 -3.38 -55.49
N GLU A 47 35.98 -3.39 -56.09
CA GLU A 47 34.96 -2.33 -56.36
C GLU A 47 33.65 -2.98 -56.94
N LEU A 48 32.68 -2.14 -57.30
CA LEU A 48 31.50 -2.35 -58.18
C LEU A 48 30.27 -3.10 -57.64
N GLN A 49 29.04 -2.86 -58.13
CA GLN A 49 28.34 -1.59 -58.50
C GLN A 49 26.83 -1.89 -58.72
N GLU A 50 26.02 -0.83 -58.79
CA GLU A 50 24.71 -0.70 -59.46
C GLU A 50 23.37 -1.08 -58.74
N ARG A 51 22.54 -0.03 -58.73
CA ARG A 51 21.06 0.06 -58.63
C ARG A 51 20.43 -0.28 -60.01
N PRO A 52 19.09 -0.39 -60.24
CA PRO A 52 18.04 0.47 -59.65
C PRO A 52 16.62 -0.11 -59.42
N GLN A 53 15.77 0.79 -58.88
CA GLN A 53 14.30 1.03 -59.04
C GLN A 53 13.48 0.11 -60.00
N GLU A 54 12.16 -0.12 -59.86
CA GLU A 54 11.11 0.69 -59.21
C GLU A 54 9.74 -0.01 -59.00
N SER A 55 8.94 0.54 -58.06
CA SER A 55 7.46 0.71 -58.13
C SER A 55 6.43 -0.41 -57.80
N ARG A 56 5.45 0.02 -56.96
CA ARG A 56 3.99 -0.24 -56.95
C ARG A 56 3.40 -1.67 -56.91
N GLY A 57 2.61 -1.94 -55.85
CA GLY A 57 1.53 -2.94 -55.90
C GLY A 57 0.93 -3.39 -54.55
N LYS A 58 -0.18 -2.78 -54.11
CA LYS A 58 -1.26 -3.45 -53.34
C LYS A 58 -2.39 -3.75 -54.36
N PRO A 59 -3.37 -4.67 -54.16
CA PRO A 59 -4.04 -5.00 -52.89
C PRO A 59 -4.57 -6.47 -52.71
N HIS A 60 -5.41 -6.66 -51.67
CA HIS A 60 -6.49 -7.67 -51.51
C HIS A 60 -6.25 -9.12 -51.01
N SER A 61 -6.58 -9.31 -49.73
CA SER A 61 -7.58 -10.27 -49.18
C SER A 61 -7.77 -11.67 -49.79
N SER A 62 -7.55 -12.72 -48.99
CA SER A 62 -8.59 -13.73 -48.66
C SER A 62 -8.19 -14.70 -47.55
N GLU A 63 -9.18 -14.90 -46.68
CA GLU A 63 -9.58 -15.96 -45.75
C GLU A 63 -8.95 -17.37 -45.77
N GLN A 64 -8.84 -17.91 -44.55
CA GLN A 64 -9.23 -19.26 -44.09
C GLN A 64 -8.82 -20.51 -44.92
N SER A 65 -7.97 -21.38 -44.34
CA SER A 65 -8.45 -22.65 -43.73
C SER A 65 -7.36 -23.64 -43.24
N LEU A 66 -7.51 -24.07 -41.98
CA LEU A 66 -7.40 -25.44 -41.43
C LEU A 66 -6.18 -26.37 -41.68
N ASN A 67 -5.48 -26.65 -40.57
CA ASN A 67 -5.13 -27.98 -40.03
C ASN A 67 -4.43 -29.05 -40.90
N ARG A 68 -3.23 -29.49 -40.47
CA ARG A 68 -2.99 -30.82 -39.82
C ARG A 68 -1.54 -30.93 -39.30
N LEU A 69 -1.37 -31.16 -37.99
CA LEU A 69 -0.96 -32.43 -37.34
C LEU A 69 0.51 -32.86 -37.53
N GLY A 70 1.21 -33.05 -36.40
CA GLY A 70 2.56 -33.61 -36.33
C GLY A 70 3.06 -33.72 -34.88
N MET A 71 2.47 -34.63 -34.09
CA MET A 71 2.95 -34.90 -32.72
C MET A 71 4.25 -35.70 -32.72
N SER A 72 5.10 -35.50 -31.71
CA SER A 72 6.04 -36.53 -31.26
C SER A 72 6.23 -36.47 -29.73
N HIS A 73 6.30 -37.65 -29.12
CA HIS A 73 6.52 -37.88 -27.69
C HIS A 73 7.99 -38.26 -27.45
N HIS A 74 8.61 -37.73 -26.39
CA HIS A 74 9.49 -38.47 -25.46
C HIS A 74 9.62 -37.60 -24.19
N GLN A 75 9.24 -38.05 -22.99
CA GLN A 75 9.69 -39.19 -22.18
C GLN A 75 10.81 -38.78 -21.20
N GLN A 76 10.54 -39.02 -19.91
CA GLN A 76 11.38 -38.66 -18.78
C GLN A 76 12.69 -39.46 -18.75
N GLN A 77 13.78 -38.83 -18.30
CA GLN A 77 14.86 -39.51 -17.56
C GLN A 77 15.42 -38.58 -16.48
N SER A 78 15.88 -39.19 -15.38
CA SER A 78 16.44 -38.52 -14.22
C SER A 78 17.95 -38.75 -14.17
N THR A 79 18.74 -37.68 -14.05
CA THR A 79 20.15 -37.74 -13.62
C THR A 79 20.55 -36.48 -12.87
N THR A 80 21.10 -36.65 -11.68
CA THR A 80 21.77 -35.64 -10.86
C THR A 80 23.14 -35.25 -11.41
N PHE A 81 23.53 -33.97 -11.37
CA PHE A 81 24.93 -33.54 -11.25
C PHE A 81 25.06 -32.15 -10.59
N SER A 82 26.23 -31.85 -10.01
CA SER A 82 26.42 -30.77 -9.02
C SER A 82 27.23 -29.56 -9.50
N ILE A 83 26.81 -28.39 -9.01
CA ILE A 83 27.60 -27.20 -8.58
C ILE A 83 28.79 -26.73 -9.45
N ALA A 84 28.58 -25.57 -10.10
CA ALA A 84 29.45 -24.39 -10.09
C ALA A 84 28.59 -23.17 -10.47
N GLY A 85 28.75 -21.94 -9.95
CA GLY A 85 29.76 -21.41 -9.05
C GLY A 85 29.89 -19.88 -9.17
N GLY A 86 28.77 -19.13 -9.14
CA GLY A 86 28.75 -17.67 -9.28
C GLY A 86 28.46 -16.98 -7.94
N MET A 87 29.43 -16.25 -7.40
CA MET A 87 29.35 -15.68 -6.04
C MET A 87 28.43 -14.45 -5.98
N GLY A 88 27.27 -14.60 -5.34
CA GLY A 88 26.44 -13.47 -4.93
C GLY A 88 27.20 -12.56 -3.95
N ARG A 89 27.06 -11.24 -4.15
CA ARG A 89 27.66 -10.20 -3.31
C ARG A 89 27.17 -10.39 -1.86
N ARG A 90 28.08 -10.65 -0.92
CA ARG A 90 27.71 -10.76 0.51
C ARG A 90 27.34 -9.36 1.01
N LYS A 91 26.13 -9.20 1.55
CA LYS A 91 25.71 -7.97 2.24
C LYS A 91 26.71 -7.65 3.34
N THR A 92 27.12 -6.39 3.39
CA THR A 92 27.94 -5.81 4.44
C THR A 92 27.16 -5.73 5.75
N SER A 93 27.86 -5.65 6.88
CA SER A 93 27.23 -5.42 8.19
C SER A 93 26.44 -4.10 8.24
N ALA A 94 26.84 -3.08 7.47
CA ALA A 94 26.08 -1.83 7.35
C ALA A 94 24.74 -2.03 6.64
N GLU A 95 24.70 -2.79 5.54
CA GLU A 95 23.45 -3.13 4.83
C GLU A 95 22.52 -3.96 5.73
N LEU A 96 23.04 -4.95 6.46
CA LEU A 96 22.26 -5.76 7.41
C LEU A 96 21.74 -4.95 8.62
N ILE A 97 22.50 -3.97 9.10
CA ILE A 97 22.05 -3.07 10.18
C ILE A 97 20.98 -2.09 9.68
N CYS A 98 21.09 -1.60 8.44
CA CYS A 98 20.07 -0.75 7.83
C CYS A 98 18.76 -1.51 7.58
N GLU A 99 18.87 -2.75 7.08
CA GLU A 99 17.74 -3.68 6.89
C GLU A 99 17.07 -4.05 8.23
N ALA A 100 17.85 -4.24 9.30
CA ALA A 100 17.33 -4.46 10.66
C ALA A 100 16.66 -3.21 11.27
N LYS A 101 17.20 -2.00 11.04
CA LYS A 101 16.57 -0.74 11.49
C LYS A 101 15.25 -0.46 10.79
N LEU A 102 15.11 -0.84 9.52
CA LEU A 102 13.82 -0.80 8.80
C LEU A 102 12.80 -1.81 9.37
N PHE A 103 13.25 -2.98 9.82
CA PHE A 103 12.38 -4.03 10.36
C PHE A 103 11.87 -3.78 11.78
N LEU A 104 12.62 -3.03 12.61
CA LEU A 104 12.26 -2.75 14.00
C LEU A 104 11.30 -1.55 14.15
N GLY A 105 11.16 -0.71 13.12
CA GLY A 105 10.32 0.49 13.16
C GLY A 105 8.81 0.28 12.95
N GLU A 106 8.35 -0.92 12.58
CA GLU A 106 6.93 -1.20 12.27
C GLU A 106 6.15 -1.92 13.42
N THR A 107 6.71 -2.07 14.64
CA THR A 107 6.05 -2.84 15.73
C THR A 107 5.77 -2.12 17.06
N ALA A 108 6.05 -0.82 17.21
CA ALA A 108 5.78 -0.07 18.44
C ALA A 108 5.12 1.30 18.17
N ALA A 109 3.79 1.32 18.06
CA ALA A 109 2.97 2.55 18.06
C ALA A 109 1.50 2.21 18.38
N GLY A 110 1.23 1.78 19.61
CA GLY A 110 -0.11 1.40 20.08
C GLY A 110 -0.78 2.47 20.93
N VAL A 111 -1.71 3.24 20.34
CA VAL A 111 -2.80 4.00 20.99
C VAL A 111 -2.45 4.76 22.29
N GLY A 112 -1.98 6.00 22.13
CA GLY A 112 -1.97 7.03 23.18
C GLY A 112 -2.44 8.36 22.59
N GLY A 113 -3.36 9.05 23.26
CA GLY A 113 -3.92 10.32 22.78
C GLY A 113 -3.21 11.52 23.42
N GLY A 114 -2.41 12.24 22.64
CA GLY A 114 -1.73 13.48 23.02
C GLY A 114 -1.29 14.23 21.75
N GLY A 115 -1.31 15.56 21.77
CA GLY A 115 -0.93 16.37 20.60
C GLY A 115 0.58 16.63 20.55
N GLY A 116 1.23 16.21 19.47
CA GLY A 116 2.66 16.42 19.22
C GLY A 116 3.14 15.49 18.09
N GLY A 117 4.11 15.91 17.26
CA GLY A 117 4.68 15.04 16.20
C GLY A 117 4.02 15.13 14.81
N ALA A 118 3.91 16.34 14.24
CA ALA A 118 3.24 16.63 12.96
C ALA A 118 3.94 16.11 11.66
N ALA A 119 4.73 15.04 11.74
CA ALA A 119 5.36 14.37 10.59
C ALA A 119 4.81 12.96 10.31
N GLY A 120 4.15 12.31 11.28
CA GLY A 120 3.53 10.99 11.12
C GLY A 120 2.01 11.02 10.84
N GLY A 121 1.30 12.06 11.33
CA GLY A 121 -0.16 12.10 11.36
C GLY A 121 -0.85 12.01 9.98
N ALA A 122 -0.35 12.75 8.99
CA ALA A 122 -0.93 12.74 7.63
C ALA A 122 -0.75 11.38 6.92
N ALA A 123 0.32 10.65 7.23
CA ALA A 123 0.52 9.29 6.71
C ALA A 123 -0.52 8.32 7.31
N LEU A 124 -0.79 8.41 8.61
CA LEU A 124 -1.81 7.58 9.28
C LEU A 124 -3.21 7.74 8.67
N GLN A 125 -3.61 8.98 8.34
CA GLN A 125 -4.96 9.24 7.83
C GLN A 125 -5.20 8.66 6.42
N MET A 126 -4.13 8.45 5.63
CA MET A 126 -4.17 7.68 4.38
C MET A 126 -4.00 6.16 4.59
N MET A 127 -3.20 5.74 5.58
CA MET A 127 -2.96 4.31 5.85
C MET A 127 -4.20 3.56 6.33
N ALA A 128 -5.13 4.21 7.05
CA ALA A 128 -6.32 3.60 7.62
C ALA A 128 -7.33 2.99 6.61
N THR A 129 -7.15 3.18 5.29
CA THR A 129 -8.07 2.65 4.24
C THR A 129 -7.37 2.07 3.00
N GLY A 130 -6.07 1.71 3.08
CA GLY A 130 -5.32 1.26 1.90
C GLY A 130 -4.95 2.41 0.95
N GLY A 131 -4.46 3.51 1.52
CA GLY A 131 -3.91 4.64 0.77
C GLY A 131 -2.58 4.33 0.07
N ALA A 132 -2.12 5.25 -0.77
CA ALA A 132 -0.79 5.17 -1.37
C ALA A 132 0.29 5.43 -0.33
N ARG A 133 1.37 4.63 -0.33
CA ARG A 133 2.59 4.95 0.43
C ARG A 133 3.35 6.05 -0.32
N LEU A 134 3.79 7.06 0.44
CA LEU A 134 4.66 8.12 -0.06
C LEU A 134 6.11 7.82 0.35
N VAL A 135 7.07 8.21 -0.48
CA VAL A 135 8.49 8.18 -0.14
C VAL A 135 8.73 9.12 1.05
N SER A 136 9.42 8.66 2.10
CA SER A 136 9.86 9.57 3.16
C SER A 136 10.92 10.52 2.61
N THR A 137 10.56 11.79 2.47
CA THR A 137 11.44 12.84 1.98
C THR A 137 12.20 13.57 3.08
N ARG A 138 12.18 13.08 4.33
CA ARG A 138 13.15 13.54 5.35
C ARG A 138 14.54 13.35 4.76
N ARG A 139 15.36 14.41 4.75
CA ARG A 139 16.74 14.31 4.27
C ARG A 139 17.45 13.26 5.14
N PRO A 140 18.17 12.28 4.56
CA PRO A 140 19.18 11.58 5.33
C PRO A 140 20.14 12.64 5.88
N ILE A 141 20.38 12.60 7.19
CA ILE A 141 21.39 13.42 7.87
C ILE A 141 22.70 13.31 7.06
N THR A 142 23.35 14.45 6.83
CA THR A 142 24.51 14.61 5.95
C THR A 142 25.49 13.43 6.08
N PRO A 143 25.85 12.73 4.99
CA PRO A 143 26.72 11.56 5.07
C PRO A 143 28.09 11.90 5.66
N ARG A 144 28.29 11.58 6.93
CA ARG A 144 29.60 11.68 7.60
C ARG A 144 30.50 10.57 7.03
N GLU A 145 31.39 10.94 6.11
CA GLU A 145 32.41 10.01 5.59
C GLU A 145 33.23 9.43 6.75
N PRO A 146 33.41 8.09 6.87
CA PRO A 146 34.09 7.46 8.00
C PRO A 146 35.63 7.55 7.91
N GLY A 147 36.15 8.70 7.47
CA GLY A 147 37.55 8.91 7.06
C GLY A 147 38.47 9.60 8.08
N ARG A 148 37.98 9.99 9.27
CA ARG A 148 38.84 10.55 10.35
C ARG A 148 38.75 9.74 11.63
N VAL A 149 39.91 9.20 12.03
CA VAL A 149 40.14 8.58 13.33
C VAL A 149 40.79 9.59 14.27
N LEU A 150 40.27 9.72 15.49
CA LEU A 150 40.98 10.27 16.64
C LEU A 150 41.06 9.20 17.75
N TYR A 151 42.17 9.19 18.48
CA TYR A 151 42.64 8.05 19.26
C TYR A 151 41.98 7.92 20.65
N GLY A 152 41.67 6.69 21.10
CA GLY A 152 41.06 6.50 22.43
C GLY A 152 40.79 5.07 22.95
N LYS A 153 41.66 4.10 22.63
CA LYS A 153 41.98 2.85 23.39
C LYS A 153 40.99 2.26 24.45
N VAL A 154 40.65 0.97 24.19
CA VAL A 154 40.64 -0.22 25.13
C VAL A 154 39.35 -0.43 25.95
N ALA A 155 38.76 -1.62 26.13
CA ALA A 155 39.20 -3.02 25.92
C ALA A 155 38.14 -3.97 25.26
N LEU A 156 38.57 -5.21 24.95
CA LEU A 156 37.77 -6.33 24.42
C LEU A 156 37.18 -7.23 25.54
N ALA A 157 36.05 -7.90 25.29
CA ALA A 157 35.92 -9.38 25.43
C ALA A 157 34.52 -9.94 25.06
N GLY A 158 34.48 -11.18 24.53
CA GLY A 158 33.40 -12.14 24.82
C GLY A 158 32.21 -12.25 23.84
N ARG A 159 32.30 -13.16 22.86
CA ARG A 159 31.11 -13.78 22.23
C ARG A 159 30.56 -14.93 23.11
N PRO A 160 29.31 -15.40 22.89
CA PRO A 160 28.51 -16.06 23.93
C PRO A 160 28.65 -17.59 23.97
N PRO A 161 28.09 -18.25 24.99
CA PRO A 161 27.63 -19.63 24.92
C PRO A 161 26.11 -19.72 24.72
N SER A 162 25.69 -20.57 23.79
CA SER A 162 24.32 -21.07 23.69
C SER A 162 24.11 -22.30 24.59
N ALA A 163 22.83 -22.60 24.86
CA ALA A 163 22.29 -23.87 25.38
C ALA A 163 22.51 -24.28 26.86
N PHE A 164 21.41 -24.29 27.62
CA PHE A 164 20.99 -25.36 28.57
C PHE A 164 19.46 -25.46 28.46
N SER A 165 18.82 -26.56 28.04
CA SER A 165 18.87 -27.98 28.45
C SER A 165 18.00 -28.29 29.67
N MET A 166 16.86 -28.93 29.41
CA MET A 166 15.98 -29.54 30.43
C MET A 166 16.68 -30.71 31.14
N ARG A 167 16.87 -30.65 32.47
CA ARG A 167 16.83 -31.81 33.40
C ARG A 167 16.79 -31.39 34.89
N TYR A 168 15.59 -31.22 35.44
CA TYR A 168 15.17 -31.44 36.83
C TYR A 168 13.64 -31.19 36.78
N LEU A 169 12.71 -32.09 37.10
CA LEU A 169 12.73 -33.31 37.92
C LEU A 169 12.13 -34.52 37.17
N GLN A 170 12.64 -35.72 37.47
CA GLN A 170 11.93 -36.98 37.27
C GLN A 170 11.57 -37.58 38.63
N ASN A 171 10.57 -38.47 38.63
CA ASN A 171 10.06 -39.29 39.74
C ASN A 171 9.13 -38.59 40.73
N GLU A 172 7.82 -38.81 40.57
CA GLU A 172 7.16 -39.89 41.33
C GLU A 172 6.03 -40.53 40.49
N LYS A 173 5.68 -41.78 40.78
CA LYS A 173 4.61 -42.56 40.10
C LYS A 173 3.55 -43.00 41.13
N PRO A 174 2.32 -43.32 40.69
CA PRO A 174 1.13 -42.97 41.46
C PRO A 174 0.53 -44.10 42.31
N THR A 175 -0.22 -43.72 43.35
CA THR A 175 -1.38 -44.49 43.85
C THR A 175 -2.53 -43.54 44.22
N PRO A 176 -3.80 -43.98 44.21
CA PRO A 176 -4.93 -43.09 43.99
C PRO A 176 -5.57 -42.59 45.29
N ARG A 177 -5.97 -41.30 45.32
CA ARG A 177 -6.96 -40.79 46.26
C ARG A 177 -8.04 -40.01 45.54
N GLN A 178 -9.29 -40.36 45.87
CA GLN A 178 -10.49 -39.73 45.35
C GLN A 178 -10.60 -38.30 45.89
N LEU A 179 -11.06 -37.39 45.02
CA LEU A 179 -11.54 -36.05 45.38
C LEU A 179 -12.98 -35.89 44.87
N PRO A 180 -13.78 -34.97 45.46
CA PRO A 180 -15.22 -35.17 45.58
C PRO A 180 -15.99 -34.91 44.28
N ALA A 181 -17.14 -35.59 44.16
CA ALA A 181 -18.03 -35.47 43.02
C ALA A 181 -18.69 -34.08 42.97
N LEU A 182 -18.22 -33.24 42.05
CA LEU A 182 -18.98 -32.09 41.57
C LEU A 182 -20.08 -32.60 40.63
N SER A 183 -21.33 -32.33 40.99
CA SER A 183 -22.52 -32.71 40.25
C SER A 183 -22.62 -31.96 38.92
N GLY A 184 -22.08 -32.54 37.85
CA GLY A 184 -22.16 -31.99 36.50
C GLY A 184 -23.55 -32.10 35.91
N THR A 185 -24.24 -30.96 35.77
CA THR A 185 -25.43 -30.85 34.92
C THR A 185 -25.01 -30.79 33.46
N GLY A 186 -24.74 -31.96 32.86
CA GLY A 186 -24.67 -32.09 31.40
C GLY A 186 -26.04 -31.77 30.76
N PRO A 187 -26.09 -31.34 29.49
CA PRO A 187 -27.36 -31.13 28.79
C PRO A 187 -28.11 -32.46 28.71
N THR A 188 -29.18 -32.58 29.49
CA THR A 188 -30.03 -33.77 29.52
C THR A 188 -30.67 -33.97 28.15
N THR A 189 -30.36 -35.07 27.49
CA THR A 189 -31.20 -35.58 26.38
C THR A 189 -32.63 -35.70 26.90
N PRO A 190 -33.63 -35.04 26.27
CA PRO A 190 -35.00 -35.15 26.74
C PRO A 190 -35.49 -36.61 26.62
N MET A 191 -36.17 -37.07 27.66
CA MET A 191 -36.81 -38.39 27.67
C MET A 191 -37.70 -38.56 26.44
N PRO A 192 -37.67 -39.71 25.74
CA PRO A 192 -38.52 -39.91 24.58
C PRO A 192 -39.98 -39.83 25.00
N THR A 193 -40.76 -39.03 24.28
CA THR A 193 -42.22 -39.03 24.43
C THR A 193 -42.75 -40.43 24.13
N ARG A 194 -43.93 -40.78 24.68
CA ARG A 194 -44.54 -42.11 24.58
C ARG A 194 -44.65 -42.64 23.14
N ASN A 195 -44.70 -41.75 22.15
CA ASN A 195 -44.72 -42.07 20.72
C ASN A 195 -43.33 -42.47 20.16
N GLY A 196 -42.24 -41.87 20.66
CA GLY A 196 -40.87 -42.19 20.21
C GLY A 196 -40.45 -43.62 20.56
N ALA A 197 -40.87 -44.13 21.73
CA ALA A 197 -40.62 -45.51 22.13
C ALA A 197 -41.31 -46.54 21.20
N LEU A 198 -42.45 -46.19 20.59
CA LEU A 198 -43.16 -47.03 19.62
C LEU A 198 -42.50 -47.00 18.23
N LEU A 199 -42.02 -45.84 17.79
CA LEU A 199 -41.23 -45.72 16.55
C LEU A 199 -39.92 -46.52 16.62
N GLY A 200 -39.26 -46.51 17.79
CA GLY A 200 -38.07 -47.34 18.08
C GLY A 200 -38.30 -48.85 17.98
N GLN A 201 -39.54 -49.33 18.14
CA GLN A 201 -39.92 -50.74 18.00
C GLN A 201 -40.44 -51.11 16.60
N SER A 202 -40.85 -50.12 15.80
CA SER A 202 -41.38 -50.30 14.44
C SER A 202 -40.27 -50.70 13.46
N THR A 203 -40.54 -51.56 12.47
CA THR A 203 -39.53 -51.89 11.45
C THR A 203 -39.28 -50.70 10.51
N THR A 204 -38.16 -50.73 9.79
CA THR A 204 -37.83 -49.69 8.80
C THR A 204 -38.87 -49.65 7.67
N GLU A 205 -39.43 -50.80 7.28
CA GLU A 205 -40.54 -50.89 6.33
C GLU A 205 -41.79 -50.19 6.85
N THR A 206 -42.15 -50.40 8.12
CA THR A 206 -43.26 -49.67 8.78
C THR A 206 -43.01 -48.16 8.82
N LEU A 207 -41.78 -47.71 9.16
CA LEU A 207 -41.45 -46.29 9.15
C LEU A 207 -41.59 -45.68 7.75
N ILE A 208 -41.10 -46.36 6.72
CA ILE A 208 -41.22 -45.90 5.33
C ILE A 208 -42.69 -45.85 4.89
N GLU A 209 -43.53 -46.82 5.28
CA GLU A 209 -44.95 -46.79 4.96
C GLU A 209 -45.69 -45.65 5.67
N LEU A 210 -45.34 -45.34 6.92
CA LEU A 210 -45.84 -44.16 7.64
C LEU A 210 -45.43 -42.85 6.93
N LEU A 211 -44.20 -42.76 6.40
CA LEU A 211 -43.80 -41.58 5.60
C LEU A 211 -44.58 -41.47 4.28
N LYS A 212 -44.92 -42.58 3.62
CA LYS A 212 -45.73 -42.56 2.39
C LYS A 212 -47.16 -42.08 2.61
N GLN A 213 -47.75 -42.29 3.79
CA GLN A 213 -49.06 -41.72 4.14
C GLN A 213 -49.08 -40.18 4.08
N HIS A 214 -47.90 -39.56 4.11
CA HIS A 214 -47.69 -38.12 4.01
C HIS A 214 -47.16 -37.66 2.64
N SER A 215 -47.15 -38.53 1.61
CA SER A 215 -46.63 -38.18 0.29
C SER A 215 -47.49 -37.12 -0.42
N GLY A 216 -46.85 -36.09 -0.99
CA GLY A 216 -47.53 -35.00 -1.71
C GLY A 216 -48.12 -33.90 -0.80
N LEU A 217 -47.93 -33.99 0.53
CA LEU A 217 -48.33 -32.92 1.45
C LEU A 217 -47.45 -31.68 1.27
N LYS A 218 -48.06 -30.59 0.78
CA LYS A 218 -47.40 -29.29 0.64
C LYS A 218 -47.39 -28.54 1.97
N GLU A 219 -48.55 -28.31 2.55
CA GLU A 219 -48.69 -27.68 3.88
C GLU A 219 -48.93 -28.73 4.96
N CYS A 220 -48.46 -28.47 6.18
CA CYS A 220 -48.51 -29.40 7.30
C CYS A 220 -48.79 -28.63 8.60
N THR A 221 -49.63 -29.19 9.47
CA THR A 221 -49.79 -28.67 10.84
C THR A 221 -48.54 -28.91 11.67
N ASN A 222 -48.39 -28.19 12.79
CA ASN A 222 -47.23 -28.35 13.68
C ASN A 222 -47.09 -29.78 14.22
N GLU A 223 -48.21 -30.46 14.49
CA GLU A 223 -48.28 -31.84 14.97
C GLU A 223 -47.82 -32.81 13.86
N THR A 224 -48.27 -32.57 12.63
CA THR A 224 -47.85 -33.33 11.44
C THR A 224 -46.35 -33.20 11.20
N VAL A 225 -45.82 -31.96 11.29
CA VAL A 225 -44.38 -31.69 11.19
C VAL A 225 -43.62 -32.42 12.30
N GLN A 226 -44.08 -32.39 13.54
CA GLN A 226 -43.44 -33.12 14.66
C GLN A 226 -43.45 -34.64 14.44
N HIS A 227 -44.56 -35.20 13.96
CA HIS A 227 -44.68 -36.63 13.70
C HIS A 227 -43.72 -37.11 12.60
N ILE A 228 -43.71 -36.42 11.44
CA ILE A 228 -42.81 -36.72 10.33
C ILE A 228 -41.34 -36.59 10.76
N ASN A 229 -40.98 -35.54 11.50
CA ASN A 229 -39.61 -35.37 12.01
C ASN A 229 -39.20 -36.46 13.00
N ALA A 230 -40.11 -36.95 13.86
CA ALA A 230 -39.82 -38.06 14.76
C ALA A 230 -39.52 -39.37 14.00
N ILE A 231 -40.28 -39.66 12.93
CA ILE A 231 -40.02 -40.82 12.05
C ILE A 231 -38.68 -40.67 11.32
N LEU A 232 -38.40 -39.49 10.75
CA LEU A 232 -37.15 -39.20 10.04
C LEU A 232 -35.92 -39.27 10.96
N GLN A 233 -36.04 -38.83 12.23
CA GLN A 233 -34.95 -38.88 13.21
C GLN A 233 -34.63 -40.33 13.63
N GLU A 234 -35.64 -41.20 13.78
CA GLU A 234 -35.42 -42.63 14.04
C GLU A 234 -34.80 -43.32 12.81
N LEU A 235 -35.32 -43.04 11.61
CA LEU A 235 -34.79 -43.55 10.35
C LEU A 235 -33.32 -43.13 10.13
N TYR A 236 -32.99 -41.86 10.37
CA TYR A 236 -31.62 -41.34 10.36
C TYR A 236 -30.71 -42.10 11.33
N THR A 237 -31.20 -42.35 12.55
CA THR A 237 -30.44 -43.05 13.60
C THR A 237 -30.06 -44.48 13.16
N ARG A 238 -30.99 -45.21 12.55
CA ARG A 238 -30.76 -46.56 12.00
C ARG A 238 -29.81 -46.58 10.82
N VAL A 239 -29.93 -45.60 9.91
CA VAL A 239 -29.00 -45.43 8.78
C VAL A 239 -27.59 -45.16 9.28
N ARG A 240 -27.42 -44.25 10.25
CA ARG A 240 -26.09 -43.90 10.81
C ARG A 240 -25.41 -45.07 11.52
N LYS A 241 -26.17 -45.88 12.26
CA LYS A 241 -25.64 -47.05 12.98
C LYS A 241 -25.39 -48.29 12.09
N GLN A 242 -25.75 -48.23 10.80
CA GLN A 242 -25.64 -49.36 9.86
C GLN A 242 -26.39 -50.62 10.33
N GLU A 243 -27.53 -50.45 11.03
CA GLU A 243 -28.32 -51.55 11.61
C GLU A 243 -29.12 -52.33 10.53
N ARG A 244 -28.40 -53.08 9.66
CA ARG A 244 -28.83 -53.96 8.53
C ARG A 244 -28.55 -53.41 7.12
N ASN A 245 -28.41 -54.33 6.16
CA ASN A 245 -28.30 -54.08 4.72
C ASN A 245 -29.62 -53.58 4.11
N PHE A 246 -30.01 -52.33 4.42
CA PHE A 246 -31.21 -51.72 3.83
C PHE A 246 -31.03 -51.46 2.33
N LYS A 247 -32.08 -51.71 1.54
CA LYS A 247 -32.13 -51.31 0.13
C LYS A 247 -32.26 -49.78 0.05
N ARG A 248 -31.17 -49.06 -0.22
CA ARG A 248 -31.14 -47.58 -0.32
C ARG A 248 -32.30 -47.00 -1.15
N GLY A 249 -32.60 -47.60 -2.30
CA GLY A 249 -33.69 -47.18 -3.19
C GLY A 249 -35.10 -47.28 -2.57
N PHE A 250 -35.33 -48.20 -1.62
CA PHE A 250 -36.61 -48.30 -0.91
C PHE A 250 -36.80 -47.15 0.08
N ILE A 251 -35.72 -46.77 0.80
CA ILE A 251 -35.74 -45.60 1.68
C ILE A 251 -35.95 -44.32 0.87
N LEU A 252 -35.18 -44.12 -0.21
CA LEU A 252 -35.34 -42.97 -1.10
C LEU A 252 -36.76 -42.89 -1.69
N GLY A 253 -37.34 -44.02 -2.10
CA GLY A 253 -38.72 -44.11 -2.57
C GLY A 253 -39.77 -43.58 -1.57
N GLY A 254 -39.57 -43.81 -0.26
CA GLY A 254 -40.41 -43.22 0.78
C GLY A 254 -40.19 -41.71 0.98
N LEU A 255 -38.94 -41.25 0.85
CA LEU A 255 -38.56 -39.86 1.06
C LEU A 255 -38.98 -38.94 -0.10
N TYR A 256 -39.06 -39.45 -1.34
CA TYR A 256 -39.49 -38.65 -2.50
C TYR A 256 -40.87 -38.01 -2.32
N GLY A 257 -41.79 -38.65 -1.59
CA GLY A 257 -43.11 -38.07 -1.30
C GLY A 257 -43.08 -36.78 -0.47
N LEU A 258 -41.98 -36.49 0.23
CA LEU A 258 -41.88 -35.39 1.20
C LEU A 258 -41.10 -34.18 0.67
N VAL A 259 -40.50 -34.25 -0.52
CA VAL A 259 -39.68 -33.17 -1.09
C VAL A 259 -40.48 -31.92 -1.47
N GLU A 260 -41.80 -32.08 -1.69
CA GLU A 260 -42.73 -30.99 -1.99
C GLU A 260 -43.21 -30.22 -0.75
N CYS A 261 -42.89 -30.69 0.46
CA CYS A 261 -43.30 -30.04 1.70
C CYS A 261 -42.77 -28.58 1.77
N THR A 262 -43.53 -27.68 2.37
CA THR A 262 -43.11 -26.30 2.64
C THR A 262 -42.33 -26.19 3.95
N SER A 263 -42.47 -27.14 4.88
CA SER A 263 -41.85 -27.09 6.21
C SER A 263 -40.32 -27.20 6.16
N PRO A 264 -39.56 -26.17 6.55
CA PRO A 264 -38.09 -26.19 6.53
C PRO A 264 -37.48 -27.33 7.35
N ARG A 265 -38.10 -27.67 8.49
CA ARG A 265 -37.67 -28.77 9.37
C ARG A 265 -37.77 -30.13 8.66
N VAL A 266 -38.90 -30.40 8.00
CA VAL A 266 -39.08 -31.65 7.24
C VAL A 266 -38.08 -31.73 6.09
N LEU A 267 -37.88 -30.64 5.34
CA LEU A 267 -36.94 -30.60 4.21
C LEU A 267 -35.49 -30.88 4.66
N LEU A 268 -35.04 -30.27 5.76
CA LEU A 268 -33.71 -30.55 6.32
C LEU A 268 -33.59 -31.97 6.87
N ALA A 269 -34.61 -32.49 7.55
CA ALA A 269 -34.61 -33.87 8.06
C ALA A 269 -34.58 -34.91 6.93
N VAL A 270 -35.33 -34.69 5.83
CA VAL A 270 -35.26 -35.51 4.61
C VAL A 270 -33.86 -35.46 4.02
N ALA A 271 -33.30 -34.27 3.79
CA ALA A 271 -31.96 -34.12 3.23
C ALA A 271 -30.88 -34.78 4.10
N ARG A 272 -30.99 -34.68 5.43
CA ARG A 272 -30.11 -35.32 6.40
C ARG A 272 -30.14 -36.85 6.32
N VAL A 273 -31.31 -37.48 6.15
CA VAL A 273 -31.42 -38.93 5.89
C VAL A 273 -30.80 -39.29 4.52
N VAL A 274 -31.08 -38.51 3.48
CA VAL A 274 -30.55 -38.76 2.12
C VAL A 274 -29.03 -38.70 2.10
N LEU A 275 -28.41 -37.70 2.72
CA LEU A 275 -26.95 -37.58 2.82
C LEU A 275 -26.34 -38.71 3.66
N ALA A 276 -26.97 -39.10 4.77
CA ALA A 276 -26.52 -40.22 5.60
C ALA A 276 -26.49 -41.58 4.86
N LEU A 277 -27.28 -41.75 3.79
CA LEU A 277 -27.23 -42.93 2.91
C LEU A 277 -26.01 -42.95 1.97
N ARG A 278 -25.19 -41.89 1.94
CA ARG A 278 -24.06 -41.69 1.02
C ARG A 278 -24.47 -41.85 -0.44
N VAL A 279 -25.44 -41.05 -0.85
CA VAL A 279 -25.92 -41.00 -2.24
C VAL A 279 -25.00 -40.16 -3.12
N THR A 280 -25.05 -40.42 -4.42
CA THR A 280 -24.41 -39.62 -5.48
C THR A 280 -25.42 -39.29 -6.59
N GLY A 281 -25.01 -38.48 -7.55
CA GLY A 281 -25.78 -38.10 -8.74
C GLY A 281 -27.03 -37.28 -8.40
N SER A 282 -28.13 -37.58 -9.10
CA SER A 282 -29.41 -36.86 -8.95
C SER A 282 -29.96 -36.84 -7.52
N ASN A 283 -29.66 -37.86 -6.71
CA ASN A 283 -30.05 -37.92 -5.30
C ASN A 283 -29.28 -36.93 -4.43
N LEU A 284 -27.96 -36.79 -4.66
CA LEU A 284 -27.12 -35.81 -3.97
C LEU A 284 -27.54 -34.39 -4.38
N THR A 285 -27.68 -34.14 -5.68
CA THR A 285 -28.24 -32.89 -6.21
C THR A 285 -29.61 -32.58 -5.60
N GLY A 286 -30.47 -33.59 -5.42
CA GLY A 286 -31.75 -33.46 -4.74
C GLY A 286 -31.60 -32.97 -3.30
N ALA A 287 -30.75 -33.62 -2.49
CA ALA A 287 -30.46 -33.19 -1.13
C ALA A 287 -29.91 -31.75 -1.08
N CYS A 288 -28.93 -31.40 -1.92
CA CYS A 288 -28.38 -30.06 -2.02
C CYS A 288 -29.47 -29.01 -2.37
N LYS A 289 -30.39 -29.33 -3.30
CA LYS A 289 -31.53 -28.47 -3.65
C LYS A 289 -32.48 -28.22 -2.47
N LEU A 290 -32.77 -29.24 -1.65
CA LEU A 290 -33.60 -29.09 -0.45
C LEU A 290 -32.94 -28.19 0.59
N ILE A 291 -31.65 -28.40 0.85
CA ILE A 291 -30.88 -27.61 1.82
C ILE A 291 -30.76 -26.16 1.34
N PHE A 292 -30.45 -25.93 0.06
CA PHE A 292 -30.41 -24.60 -0.56
C PHE A 292 -31.76 -23.87 -0.49
N LYS A 293 -32.89 -24.56 -0.74
CA LYS A 293 -34.26 -24.03 -0.60
C LYS A 293 -34.55 -23.53 0.82
N VAL A 294 -33.95 -24.14 1.84
CA VAL A 294 -34.10 -23.70 3.23
C VAL A 294 -33.12 -22.58 3.59
N ALA A 295 -31.84 -22.73 3.22
CA ALA A 295 -30.74 -21.81 3.55
C ALA A 295 -30.86 -20.42 2.92
N ARG A 296 -31.61 -20.26 1.82
CA ARG A 296 -31.86 -18.95 1.19
C ARG A 296 -32.72 -17.98 2.03
N HIS A 297 -33.27 -18.40 3.17
CA HIS A 297 -34.12 -17.58 4.05
C HIS A 297 -33.51 -17.50 5.46
N GLU A 298 -33.16 -16.30 5.91
CA GLU A 298 -32.47 -16.06 7.21
C GLU A 298 -33.24 -16.54 8.43
N GLN A 299 -34.57 -16.56 8.39
CA GLN A 299 -35.41 -17.07 9.47
C GLN A 299 -35.16 -18.57 9.76
N ASN A 300 -34.57 -19.30 8.80
CA ASN A 300 -34.26 -20.72 8.94
C ASN A 300 -32.85 -20.99 9.46
N ASP A 301 -31.97 -19.99 9.58
CA ASP A 301 -30.55 -20.18 9.92
C ASP A 301 -30.38 -20.93 11.26
N ALA A 302 -31.26 -20.63 12.23
CA ALA A 302 -31.34 -21.32 13.52
C ALA A 302 -31.41 -22.86 13.37
N LEU A 303 -32.11 -23.38 12.36
CA LEU A 303 -32.33 -24.81 12.15
C LEU A 303 -31.05 -25.57 11.76
N PHE A 304 -30.01 -24.86 11.30
CA PHE A 304 -28.72 -25.45 10.97
C PHE A 304 -27.81 -25.67 12.20
N HIS A 305 -28.17 -25.09 13.36
CA HIS A 305 -27.45 -25.33 14.62
C HIS A 305 -27.79 -26.68 15.24
N ASP A 306 -29.06 -27.10 15.15
CA ASP A 306 -29.58 -28.24 15.91
C ASP A 306 -29.10 -29.62 15.40
N HIS A 307 -28.59 -29.69 14.17
CA HIS A 307 -28.31 -30.95 13.45
C HIS A 307 -26.98 -30.93 12.69
N ASP A 308 -26.42 -32.12 12.43
CA ASP A 308 -25.18 -32.34 11.68
C ASP A 308 -25.37 -32.36 10.15
N VAL A 309 -26.36 -31.60 9.65
CA VAL A 309 -26.70 -31.53 8.22
C VAL A 309 -25.61 -30.83 7.39
N LEU A 310 -24.83 -29.93 8.00
CA LEU A 310 -23.72 -29.23 7.33
C LEU A 310 -22.51 -30.14 7.18
N GLU A 311 -22.15 -30.88 8.22
CA GLU A 311 -21.10 -31.90 8.20
C GLU A 311 -21.43 -32.98 7.14
N LEU A 312 -22.68 -33.46 7.11
CA LEU A 312 -23.15 -34.40 6.09
C LEU A 312 -23.20 -33.82 4.67
N LEU A 313 -23.43 -32.51 4.51
CA LEU A 313 -23.38 -31.83 3.22
C LEU A 313 -21.94 -31.79 2.68
N ILE A 314 -20.96 -31.50 3.54
CA ILE A 314 -19.53 -31.52 3.18
C ILE A 314 -19.07 -32.95 2.88
N ASP A 315 -19.45 -33.95 3.69
CA ASP A 315 -19.16 -35.36 3.44
C ASP A 315 -19.72 -35.84 2.09
N GLY A 316 -20.97 -35.46 1.77
CA GLY A 316 -21.60 -35.78 0.49
C GLY A 316 -20.92 -35.07 -0.70
N LEU A 317 -20.56 -33.80 -0.53
CA LEU A 317 -19.85 -33.01 -1.54
C LEU A 317 -18.42 -33.51 -1.78
N GLY A 318 -17.76 -34.10 -0.77
CA GLY A 318 -16.46 -34.77 -0.90
C GLY A 318 -16.45 -36.02 -1.78
N HIS A 319 -17.63 -36.47 -2.23
CA HIS A 319 -17.78 -37.55 -3.22
C HIS A 319 -18.24 -37.05 -4.61
N ALA A 320 -18.52 -35.75 -4.77
CA ALA A 320 -19.01 -35.17 -6.01
C ALA A 320 -17.89 -34.43 -6.76
N SER A 321 -17.76 -34.68 -8.06
CA SER A 321 -16.86 -33.90 -8.92
C SER A 321 -17.54 -32.59 -9.36
N PRO A 322 -16.87 -31.42 -9.29
CA PRO A 322 -17.40 -30.16 -9.82
C PRO A 322 -17.44 -30.12 -11.37
N LEU A 323 -16.93 -31.16 -12.04
CA LEU A 323 -16.98 -31.34 -13.49
C LEU A 323 -18.14 -32.27 -13.90
N ASP A 324 -18.33 -33.38 -13.17
CA ASP A 324 -19.28 -34.44 -13.50
C ASP A 324 -20.63 -34.28 -12.78
N GLU A 325 -20.63 -33.72 -11.57
CA GLU A 325 -21.80 -33.43 -10.73
C GLU A 325 -21.93 -31.92 -10.36
N PRO A 326 -21.78 -30.99 -11.33
CA PRO A 326 -21.72 -29.56 -11.06
C PRO A 326 -22.99 -29.00 -10.40
N GLU A 327 -24.19 -29.56 -10.69
CA GLU A 327 -25.42 -29.13 -10.02
C GLU A 327 -25.35 -29.30 -8.50
N ALA A 328 -24.88 -30.46 -8.00
CA ALA A 328 -24.76 -30.70 -6.57
C ALA A 328 -23.84 -29.65 -5.91
N CYS A 329 -22.72 -29.33 -6.58
CA CYS A 329 -21.76 -28.34 -6.14
C CYS A 329 -22.33 -26.92 -6.15
N ILE A 330 -23.06 -26.52 -7.20
CA ILE A 330 -23.73 -25.20 -7.32
C ILE A 330 -24.67 -24.97 -6.13
N TYR A 331 -25.54 -25.93 -5.81
CA TYR A 331 -26.49 -25.78 -4.70
C TYR A 331 -25.81 -25.90 -3.32
N ALA A 332 -24.79 -26.76 -3.17
CA ALA A 332 -24.04 -26.90 -1.91
C ALA A 332 -23.25 -25.62 -1.57
N TYR A 333 -22.48 -25.08 -2.51
CA TYR A 333 -21.74 -23.83 -2.30
C TYR A 333 -22.66 -22.61 -2.20
N GLY A 334 -23.77 -22.60 -2.96
CA GLY A 334 -24.81 -21.59 -2.81
C GLY A 334 -25.43 -21.58 -1.40
N CYS A 335 -25.65 -22.75 -0.80
CA CYS A 335 -26.09 -22.90 0.59
C CYS A 335 -25.05 -22.36 1.58
N ILE A 336 -23.79 -22.80 1.47
CA ILE A 336 -22.68 -22.32 2.32
C ILE A 336 -22.61 -20.79 2.27
N ARG A 337 -22.58 -20.21 1.06
CA ARG A 337 -22.57 -18.76 0.84
C ARG A 337 -23.71 -18.04 1.55
N PHE A 338 -24.94 -18.57 1.52
CA PHE A 338 -26.06 -17.94 2.22
C PHE A 338 -25.85 -17.99 3.74
N LEU A 339 -25.58 -19.15 4.32
CA LEU A 339 -25.41 -19.33 5.77
C LEU A 339 -24.25 -18.51 6.35
N THR A 340 -23.27 -18.15 5.50
CA THR A 340 -22.09 -17.35 5.85
C THR A 340 -22.23 -15.86 5.53
N ALA A 341 -23.26 -15.42 4.79
CA ALA A 341 -23.48 -14.01 4.42
C ALA A 341 -24.17 -13.22 5.56
N SER A 342 -23.59 -12.08 5.95
CA SER A 342 -23.98 -11.37 7.18
C SER A 342 -25.23 -10.49 7.11
N SER A 343 -25.90 -10.38 5.97
CA SER A 343 -27.17 -9.65 5.85
C SER A 343 -28.15 -10.28 4.85
N ALA A 344 -29.45 -9.99 5.03
CA ALA A 344 -30.49 -10.29 4.04
C ALA A 344 -30.18 -9.67 2.67
N GLN A 345 -29.67 -8.43 2.65
CA GLN A 345 -29.31 -7.73 1.41
C GLN A 345 -28.20 -8.47 0.65
N ASP A 346 -27.20 -9.02 1.33
CA ASP A 346 -26.17 -9.83 0.69
C ASP A 346 -26.75 -11.11 0.08
N ARG A 347 -27.79 -11.70 0.69
CA ARG A 347 -28.53 -12.85 0.14
C ARG A 347 -29.38 -12.48 -1.07
N ASP A 348 -30.01 -11.31 -1.08
CA ASP A 348 -30.83 -10.83 -2.18
C ASP A 348 -30.00 -10.38 -3.39
N ASP A 349 -28.89 -9.66 -3.18
CA ASP A 349 -27.90 -9.38 -4.24
C ASP A 349 -27.32 -10.68 -4.83
N ALA A 350 -27.08 -11.66 -3.96
CA ALA A 350 -26.61 -13.00 -4.30
C ALA A 350 -27.62 -13.84 -5.10
N LEU A 351 -28.92 -13.52 -5.02
CA LEU A 351 -30.00 -14.10 -5.83
C LEU A 351 -30.18 -13.33 -7.14
N ASN A 352 -30.33 -12.01 -7.06
CA ASN A 352 -30.64 -11.12 -8.19
C ASN A 352 -29.60 -11.14 -9.30
N ARG A 353 -28.30 -11.29 -8.97
CA ARG A 353 -27.23 -11.33 -9.97
C ARG A 353 -27.08 -12.68 -10.69
N ASN A 354 -27.63 -13.77 -10.15
CA ASN A 354 -27.22 -15.13 -10.55
C ASN A 354 -28.32 -16.00 -11.16
N TRP A 355 -29.59 -15.59 -11.12
CA TRP A 355 -30.71 -16.43 -11.55
C TRP A 355 -31.60 -15.85 -12.65
N ILE A 356 -31.49 -14.55 -12.96
CA ILE A 356 -32.23 -13.91 -14.06
C ILE A 356 -31.49 -14.12 -15.39
N GLY A 357 -31.32 -15.40 -15.75
CA GLY A 357 -30.96 -15.87 -17.09
C GLY A 357 -32.19 -16.24 -17.94
N LEU A 358 -33.39 -15.83 -17.51
CA LEU A 358 -34.68 -16.08 -18.13
C LEU A 358 -35.62 -14.90 -17.82
N GLY A 359 -35.66 -13.91 -18.72
CA GLY A 359 -36.68 -12.86 -18.71
C GLY A 359 -36.31 -11.56 -17.97
N GLU A 360 -36.01 -10.55 -18.78
CA GLU A 360 -36.13 -9.09 -18.52
C GLU A 360 -35.28 -8.42 -17.41
N ALA A 361 -34.81 -7.22 -17.74
CA ALA A 361 -33.98 -6.39 -16.88
C ALA A 361 -34.83 -5.33 -16.16
N ILE A 362 -34.69 -5.23 -14.83
CA ILE A 362 -35.29 -4.16 -14.03
C ILE A 362 -34.17 -3.32 -13.40
N LYS A 363 -34.25 -1.99 -13.57
CA LYS A 363 -33.35 -1.02 -12.91
C LYS A 363 -33.67 -0.95 -11.42
N ALA A 364 -32.64 -1.06 -10.58
CA ALA A 364 -32.71 -0.65 -9.17
C ALA A 364 -32.13 0.78 -9.00
N PRO A 365 -32.69 1.62 -8.11
CA PRO A 365 -32.15 2.95 -7.81
C PRO A 365 -31.00 2.92 -6.79
N LEU A 366 -30.20 3.99 -6.78
CA LEU A 366 -29.10 4.20 -5.84
C LEU A 366 -29.63 4.56 -4.42
N PRO A 367 -29.01 4.06 -3.33
CA PRO A 367 -29.21 4.60 -2.00
C PRO A 367 -28.44 5.92 -1.81
N ALA A 368 -29.02 6.85 -1.05
CA ALA A 368 -28.37 8.09 -0.65
C ALA A 368 -27.37 7.86 0.50
N PRO A 369 -26.32 8.70 0.65
CA PRO A 369 -25.36 8.55 1.74
C PRO A 369 -26.00 8.94 3.08
N VAL A 370 -25.97 8.01 4.04
CA VAL A 370 -26.36 8.28 5.42
C VAL A 370 -25.10 8.55 6.24
N SER A 371 -24.90 9.80 6.64
CA SER A 371 -23.83 10.23 7.54
C SER A 371 -24.14 9.80 8.98
N ALA A 372 -23.33 8.88 9.51
CA ALA A 372 -23.32 8.53 10.94
C ALA A 372 -22.07 9.14 11.61
N PRO A 373 -22.18 9.73 12.82
CA PRO A 373 -21.05 10.35 13.49
C PRO A 373 -20.08 9.30 14.08
N LEU A 374 -18.78 9.62 14.02
CA LEU A 374 -17.73 8.86 14.69
C LEU A 374 -17.87 8.98 16.22
N ALA A 375 -18.42 7.94 16.85
CA ALA A 375 -18.31 7.77 18.30
C ALA A 375 -17.03 6.98 18.60
N ALA A 376 -16.13 7.57 19.40
CA ALA A 376 -14.89 6.91 19.81
C ALA A 376 -15.21 5.66 20.67
N ILE A 377 -14.66 4.51 20.27
CA ILE A 377 -14.76 3.26 21.02
C ILE A 377 -13.54 3.18 21.94
N PRO A 378 -13.70 3.10 23.28
CA PRO A 378 -12.56 2.94 24.18
C PRO A 378 -11.91 1.57 23.98
N ALA A 379 -10.58 1.51 24.13
CA ALA A 379 -9.79 0.29 24.00
C ALA A 379 -10.18 -0.73 25.09
N ALA A 380 -11.05 -1.68 24.74
CA ALA A 380 -11.53 -2.71 25.65
C ALA A 380 -10.62 -3.95 25.62
N VAL A 381 -10.12 -4.31 26.81
CA VAL A 381 -9.34 -5.52 27.11
C VAL A 381 -9.92 -6.78 26.45
N LEU A 382 -9.03 -7.68 26.01
CA LEU A 382 -9.33 -8.98 25.38
C LEU A 382 -10.14 -9.93 26.28
N CYS A 383 -11.45 -9.70 26.34
CA CYS A 383 -12.42 -10.74 26.68
C CYS A 383 -12.75 -11.56 25.41
N PRO A 384 -12.82 -12.90 25.47
CA PRO A 384 -13.23 -13.71 24.32
C PRO A 384 -14.69 -13.40 23.97
N ARG A 385 -14.88 -12.59 22.91
CA ARG A 385 -16.20 -12.24 22.39
C ARG A 385 -16.95 -13.52 22.01
N LYS A 386 -18.18 -13.68 22.51
CA LYS A 386 -19.06 -14.78 22.11
C LYS A 386 -19.32 -14.67 20.60
N LEU A 387 -19.03 -15.73 19.86
CA LEU A 387 -19.32 -15.83 18.43
C LEU A 387 -20.82 -15.64 18.17
N THR A 388 -21.16 -14.93 17.10
CA THR A 388 -22.53 -14.86 16.57
C THR A 388 -22.99 -16.23 16.07
N GLY A 389 -24.30 -16.43 15.87
CA GLY A 389 -24.83 -17.67 15.29
C GLY A 389 -24.10 -18.04 13.99
N GLN A 390 -24.06 -17.11 13.04
CA GLN A 390 -23.31 -17.27 11.79
C GLN A 390 -21.83 -17.64 11.99
N GLN A 391 -21.11 -16.96 12.89
CA GLN A 391 -19.71 -17.29 13.20
C GLN A 391 -19.53 -18.73 13.69
N THR A 392 -20.51 -19.29 14.41
CA THR A 392 -20.47 -20.71 14.82
C THR A 392 -20.81 -21.68 13.67
N LEU A 393 -21.62 -21.29 12.68
CA LEU A 393 -21.83 -22.09 11.46
C LEU A 393 -20.56 -22.12 10.60
N VAL A 394 -19.92 -20.96 10.40
CA VAL A 394 -18.59 -20.84 9.75
C VAL A 394 -17.57 -21.74 10.44
N ALA A 395 -17.48 -21.66 11.78
CA ALA A 395 -16.56 -22.49 12.57
C ALA A 395 -16.79 -23.99 12.36
N ARG A 396 -18.05 -24.44 12.28
CA ARG A 396 -18.39 -25.85 12.05
C ARG A 396 -17.98 -26.31 10.65
N LEU A 397 -18.29 -25.52 9.61
CA LEU A 397 -17.91 -25.80 8.23
C LEU A 397 -16.38 -25.87 8.07
N ALA A 398 -15.64 -24.88 8.59
CA ALA A 398 -14.18 -24.83 8.54
C ALA A 398 -13.52 -26.00 9.31
N ARG A 399 -14.05 -26.35 10.48
CA ARG A 399 -13.58 -27.49 11.28
C ARG A 399 -13.86 -28.84 10.60
N HIS A 400 -14.93 -28.95 9.82
CA HIS A 400 -15.28 -30.15 9.06
C HIS A 400 -14.65 -30.19 7.65
N GLY A 401 -13.66 -29.34 7.36
CA GLY A 401 -12.86 -29.43 6.14
C GLY A 401 -13.47 -28.77 4.90
N ALA A 402 -14.46 -27.87 5.06
CA ALA A 402 -15.12 -27.22 3.94
C ALA A 402 -14.14 -26.43 3.04
N VAL A 403 -13.15 -25.74 3.63
CA VAL A 403 -12.18 -24.92 2.88
C VAL A 403 -11.20 -25.82 2.12
N GLU A 404 -10.72 -26.89 2.73
CA GLU A 404 -9.89 -27.90 2.08
C GLU A 404 -10.59 -28.54 0.87
N LEU A 405 -11.89 -28.86 1.00
CA LEU A 405 -12.70 -29.36 -0.10
C LEU A 405 -12.91 -28.31 -1.21
N MET A 406 -13.09 -27.04 -0.85
CA MET A 406 -13.17 -25.93 -1.80
C MET A 406 -11.87 -25.72 -2.57
N ILE A 407 -10.71 -25.87 -1.90
CA ILE A 407 -9.39 -25.83 -2.53
C ILE A 407 -9.24 -26.98 -3.53
N LEU A 408 -9.62 -28.21 -3.16
CA LEU A 408 -9.60 -29.37 -4.05
C LEU A 408 -10.48 -29.15 -5.28
N HIS A 409 -11.70 -28.65 -5.10
CA HIS A 409 -12.61 -28.39 -6.21
C HIS A 409 -12.14 -27.22 -7.09
N LEU A 410 -11.47 -26.20 -6.53
CA LEU A 410 -10.75 -25.19 -7.32
C LEU A 410 -9.61 -25.80 -8.14
N GLN A 411 -8.82 -26.72 -7.58
CA GLN A 411 -7.75 -27.40 -8.32
C GLN A 411 -8.32 -28.14 -9.54
N MET A 412 -9.37 -28.96 -9.35
CA MET A 412 -10.05 -29.68 -10.43
C MET A 412 -10.60 -28.74 -11.52
N LEU A 413 -11.29 -27.66 -11.13
CA LEU A 413 -11.83 -26.66 -12.06
C LEU A 413 -10.71 -25.92 -12.81
N ASN A 414 -9.61 -25.60 -12.14
CA ASN A 414 -8.45 -24.93 -12.74
C ASN A 414 -7.68 -25.82 -13.73
N GLU A 415 -7.55 -27.12 -13.45
CA GLU A 415 -6.93 -28.09 -14.35
C GLU A 415 -7.78 -28.32 -15.60
N ALA A 416 -9.10 -28.49 -15.43
CA ALA A 416 -10.04 -28.52 -16.54
C ALA A 416 -9.97 -27.22 -17.35
N GLY A 417 -10.06 -26.05 -16.70
CA GLY A 417 -10.04 -24.74 -17.34
C GLY A 417 -8.76 -24.43 -18.12
N ALA A 418 -7.61 -24.93 -17.64
CA ALA A 418 -6.33 -24.77 -18.32
C ALA A 418 -6.15 -25.70 -19.54
N THR A 419 -6.84 -26.84 -19.59
CA THR A 419 -6.83 -27.73 -20.76
C THR A 419 -7.91 -27.38 -21.77
N LYS A 420 -9.07 -26.90 -21.31
CA LYS A 420 -10.19 -26.45 -22.12
C LYS A 420 -10.99 -25.38 -21.37
N ARG A 421 -11.26 -24.26 -22.04
CA ARG A 421 -12.07 -23.14 -21.51
C ARG A 421 -13.35 -23.65 -20.82
N LEU A 422 -13.53 -23.29 -19.55
CA LEU A 422 -14.72 -23.66 -18.77
C LEU A 422 -15.97 -22.99 -19.38
N THR A 423 -17.06 -23.75 -19.45
CA THR A 423 -18.37 -23.28 -19.95
C THR A 423 -19.49 -23.97 -19.20
N GLY A 424 -20.65 -23.31 -19.03
CA GLY A 424 -21.84 -23.94 -18.47
C GLY A 424 -21.72 -24.31 -16.98
N PRO A 425 -22.30 -25.44 -16.52
CA PRO A 425 -22.41 -25.72 -15.08
C PRO A 425 -21.08 -25.77 -14.29
N PRO A 426 -19.94 -26.27 -14.80
CA PRO A 426 -18.65 -26.15 -14.09
C PRO A 426 -18.21 -24.70 -13.87
N LEU A 427 -18.47 -23.80 -14.83
CA LEU A 427 -18.20 -22.37 -14.70
C LEU A 427 -19.10 -21.72 -13.64
N HIS A 428 -20.36 -22.13 -13.55
CA HIS A 428 -21.27 -21.70 -12.46
C HIS A 428 -20.84 -22.25 -11.10
N THR A 429 -20.26 -23.46 -11.07
CA THR A 429 -19.68 -24.04 -9.86
C THR A 429 -18.51 -23.20 -9.35
N LEU A 430 -17.62 -22.77 -10.25
CA LEU A 430 -16.51 -21.86 -9.91
C LEU A 430 -17.01 -20.54 -9.31
N TYR A 431 -18.09 -19.97 -9.85
CA TYR A 431 -18.72 -18.77 -9.29
C TYR A 431 -19.23 -19.02 -7.86
N GLN A 432 -20.06 -20.05 -7.64
CA GLN A 432 -20.65 -20.29 -6.31
C GLN A 432 -19.60 -20.65 -5.27
N LEU A 433 -18.60 -21.45 -5.65
CA LEU A 433 -17.47 -21.82 -4.80
C LEU A 433 -16.69 -20.58 -4.37
N SER A 434 -16.22 -19.75 -5.31
CA SER A 434 -15.47 -18.53 -4.97
C SER A 434 -16.30 -17.55 -4.14
N ALA A 435 -17.59 -17.38 -4.44
CA ALA A 435 -18.48 -16.54 -3.64
C ALA A 435 -18.68 -17.07 -2.21
N ALA A 436 -18.71 -18.39 -2.00
CA ALA A 436 -18.74 -19.01 -0.69
C ALA A 436 -17.41 -18.85 0.07
N MET A 437 -16.25 -18.90 -0.61
CA MET A 437 -14.95 -18.64 0.04
C MET A 437 -14.83 -17.19 0.52
N ARG A 438 -15.36 -16.23 -0.25
CA ARG A 438 -15.42 -14.82 0.17
C ARG A 438 -16.21 -14.65 1.47
N ALA A 439 -17.39 -15.23 1.56
CA ALA A 439 -18.22 -15.16 2.77
C ALA A 439 -17.60 -15.90 3.97
N LEU A 440 -16.73 -16.90 3.76
CA LEU A 440 -15.89 -17.47 4.81
C LEU A 440 -14.73 -16.54 5.21
N ALA A 441 -14.14 -15.82 4.27
CA ALA A 441 -13.07 -14.85 4.51
C ALA A 441 -13.53 -13.65 5.35
N ASP A 442 -14.73 -13.11 5.07
CA ASP A 442 -15.36 -12.02 5.83
C ASP A 442 -15.49 -12.34 7.34
N VAL A 443 -15.48 -13.63 7.72
CA VAL A 443 -15.65 -14.13 9.09
C VAL A 443 -14.34 -14.74 9.67
N SER A 444 -13.27 -14.78 8.89
CA SER A 444 -12.03 -15.50 9.21
C SER A 444 -11.16 -14.87 10.30
N GLN A 445 -11.25 -13.55 10.50
CA GLN A 445 -10.41 -12.74 11.41
C GLN A 445 -10.48 -13.16 12.90
N GLN A 446 -11.35 -14.11 13.26
CA GLN A 446 -11.50 -14.62 14.62
C GLN A 446 -11.02 -16.08 14.78
N GLN A 447 -10.51 -16.71 13.72
CA GLN A 447 -10.21 -18.15 13.68
C GLN A 447 -8.93 -18.45 12.89
N GLN A 448 -7.79 -18.53 13.59
CA GLN A 448 -6.46 -18.78 13.03
C GLN A 448 -6.39 -20.00 12.07
N ARG A 449 -7.13 -21.09 12.35
CA ARG A 449 -7.19 -22.25 11.44
C ARG A 449 -7.84 -21.89 10.10
N LEU A 450 -8.93 -21.12 10.11
CA LEU A 450 -9.65 -20.70 8.91
C LEU A 450 -8.80 -19.74 8.08
N GLN A 451 -8.10 -18.82 8.73
CA GLN A 451 -7.13 -17.91 8.11
C GLN A 451 -6.03 -18.69 7.36
N LEU A 452 -5.39 -19.67 8.01
CA LEU A 452 -4.38 -20.55 7.38
C LEU A 452 -4.95 -21.35 6.20
N GLN A 453 -6.18 -21.85 6.30
CA GLN A 453 -6.85 -22.55 5.20
C GLN A 453 -7.11 -21.61 4.00
N LEU A 454 -7.54 -20.36 4.25
CA LEU A 454 -7.79 -19.37 3.21
C LEU A 454 -6.50 -18.87 2.54
N GLN A 455 -5.41 -18.73 3.30
CA GLN A 455 -4.07 -18.46 2.79
C GLN A 455 -3.65 -19.49 1.72
N LEU A 456 -3.89 -20.78 1.99
CA LEU A 456 -3.62 -21.87 1.03
C LEU A 456 -4.53 -21.82 -0.22
N ALA A 457 -5.66 -21.11 -0.18
CA ALA A 457 -6.54 -20.94 -1.33
C ALA A 457 -6.07 -19.85 -2.31
N CYS A 458 -5.26 -18.89 -1.86
CA CYS A 458 -4.83 -17.74 -2.67
C CYS A 458 -4.23 -18.13 -4.05
N PRO A 459 -3.27 -19.08 -4.16
CA PRO A 459 -2.72 -19.49 -5.46
C PRO A 459 -3.77 -20.13 -6.40
N HIS A 460 -4.74 -20.86 -5.83
CA HIS A 460 -5.81 -21.51 -6.59
C HIS A 460 -6.88 -20.51 -7.05
N LEU A 461 -7.14 -19.46 -6.27
CA LEU A 461 -8.01 -18.36 -6.66
C LEU A 461 -7.36 -17.46 -7.73
N ILE A 462 -6.05 -17.23 -7.69
CA ILE A 462 -5.32 -16.56 -8.78
C ILE A 462 -5.47 -17.35 -10.08
N ARG A 463 -5.22 -18.67 -10.04
CA ARG A 463 -5.41 -19.52 -11.22
C ARG A 463 -6.86 -19.57 -11.70
N ALA A 464 -7.84 -19.47 -10.79
CA ALA A 464 -9.25 -19.34 -11.13
C ALA A 464 -9.56 -18.04 -11.89
N ALA A 465 -8.89 -16.93 -11.54
CA ALA A 465 -9.00 -15.66 -12.25
C ALA A 465 -8.34 -15.71 -13.64
N GLU A 466 -7.27 -16.50 -13.80
CA GLU A 466 -6.63 -16.77 -15.10
C GLU A 466 -7.54 -17.61 -16.01
N VAL A 467 -8.07 -18.75 -15.56
CA VAL A 467 -8.91 -19.64 -16.40
C VAL A 467 -10.31 -19.07 -16.70
N SER A 468 -10.77 -18.08 -15.93
CA SER A 468 -12.03 -17.36 -16.18
C SER A 468 -11.86 -16.09 -17.02
N MET A 469 -10.66 -15.82 -17.58
CA MET A 469 -10.47 -14.70 -18.50
C MET A 469 -11.43 -14.78 -19.70
N GLY A 470 -12.10 -13.66 -19.96
CA GLY A 470 -13.17 -13.54 -20.96
C GLY A 470 -14.56 -13.95 -20.46
N GLU A 471 -14.68 -14.62 -19.31
CA GLU A 471 -15.95 -14.85 -18.60
C GLU A 471 -16.12 -13.82 -17.47
N LEU A 472 -16.31 -12.56 -17.87
CA LEU A 472 -16.16 -11.36 -17.03
C LEU A 472 -16.95 -11.40 -15.71
N GLU A 473 -18.12 -12.06 -15.68
CA GLU A 473 -18.92 -12.21 -14.46
C GLU A 473 -18.26 -13.14 -13.43
N VAL A 474 -17.74 -14.28 -13.87
CA VAL A 474 -17.05 -15.23 -12.99
C VAL A 474 -15.69 -14.66 -12.58
N GLN A 475 -14.94 -14.09 -13.53
CA GLN A 475 -13.68 -13.43 -13.24
C GLN A 475 -13.86 -12.32 -12.20
N ALA A 476 -14.91 -11.50 -12.31
CA ALA A 476 -15.21 -10.44 -11.33
C ALA A 476 -15.50 -10.99 -9.92
N ASN A 477 -16.18 -12.14 -9.80
CA ASN A 477 -16.45 -12.73 -8.49
C ASN A 477 -15.19 -13.38 -7.88
N VAL A 478 -14.35 -14.03 -8.68
CA VAL A 478 -13.05 -14.57 -8.20
C VAL A 478 -12.12 -13.42 -7.78
N VAL A 479 -11.98 -12.38 -8.60
CA VAL A 479 -11.19 -11.18 -8.30
C VAL A 479 -11.72 -10.46 -7.05
N ARG A 480 -13.04 -10.39 -6.84
CA ARG A 480 -13.61 -9.86 -5.59
C ARG A 480 -13.31 -10.74 -4.36
N THR A 481 -13.13 -12.04 -4.55
CA THR A 481 -12.73 -12.95 -3.46
C THR A 481 -11.28 -12.72 -3.07
N LEU A 482 -10.39 -12.63 -4.06
CA LEU A 482 -8.99 -12.24 -3.85
C LEU A 482 -8.84 -10.85 -3.24
N SER A 483 -9.72 -9.89 -3.55
CA SER A 483 -9.61 -8.54 -3.00
C SER A 483 -9.84 -8.49 -1.49
N VAL A 484 -10.86 -9.20 -0.99
CA VAL A 484 -11.08 -9.38 0.46
C VAL A 484 -9.90 -10.09 1.11
N LEU A 485 -9.38 -11.15 0.49
CA LEU A 485 -8.19 -11.85 1.01
C LEU A 485 -6.93 -10.97 1.00
N SER A 486 -6.82 -9.96 0.14
CA SER A 486 -5.64 -9.07 0.10
C SER A 486 -5.55 -8.09 1.28
N GLU A 487 -6.65 -7.92 2.02
CA GLU A 487 -6.73 -7.08 3.23
C GLU A 487 -6.13 -7.81 4.45
N ASP A 488 -6.26 -9.13 4.50
CA ASP A 488 -5.66 -9.99 5.52
C ASP A 488 -4.15 -10.11 5.35
N SER A 489 -3.38 -10.02 6.44
CA SER A 489 -1.92 -9.92 6.35
C SER A 489 -1.24 -11.21 5.88
N ASP A 490 -1.69 -12.38 6.34
CA ASP A 490 -1.08 -13.68 6.00
C ASP A 490 -1.42 -14.09 4.56
N CYS A 491 -2.64 -13.77 4.13
CA CYS A 491 -3.05 -13.90 2.74
C CYS A 491 -2.27 -12.92 1.83
N CYS A 492 -2.07 -11.66 2.24
CA CYS A 492 -1.27 -10.68 1.49
C CYS A 492 0.20 -11.13 1.34
N GLU A 493 0.81 -11.64 2.42
CA GLU A 493 2.15 -12.26 2.42
C GLU A 493 2.24 -13.45 1.45
N THR A 494 1.14 -14.17 1.21
CA THR A 494 1.11 -15.24 0.21
C THR A 494 0.93 -14.69 -1.22
N LEU A 495 0.07 -13.69 -1.39
CA LEU A 495 -0.22 -13.05 -2.67
C LEU A 495 0.97 -12.27 -3.25
N HIS A 496 1.93 -11.82 -2.43
CA HIS A 496 3.07 -11.03 -2.90
C HIS A 496 3.91 -11.74 -3.98
N ASN A 497 4.10 -13.05 -3.84
CA ASN A 497 4.80 -13.92 -4.81
C ASN A 497 4.08 -14.04 -6.18
N TYR A 498 2.87 -13.50 -6.29
CA TYR A 498 2.03 -13.54 -7.48
C TYR A 498 1.71 -12.16 -8.05
N ALA A 499 2.29 -11.08 -7.52
CA ALA A 499 1.97 -9.70 -7.92
C ALA A 499 2.05 -9.50 -9.45
N ALA A 500 3.13 -9.95 -10.09
CA ALA A 500 3.28 -9.88 -11.55
C ALA A 500 2.20 -10.69 -12.29
N ARG A 501 1.82 -11.89 -11.81
CA ARG A 501 0.75 -12.72 -12.40
C ARG A 501 -0.63 -12.08 -12.24
N ILE A 502 -0.90 -11.41 -11.12
CA ILE A 502 -2.12 -10.60 -10.94
C ILE A 502 -2.11 -9.44 -11.94
N GLY A 503 -0.95 -8.84 -12.22
CA GLY A 503 -0.77 -7.85 -13.29
C GLY A 503 -1.15 -8.35 -14.68
N LEU A 504 -0.87 -9.61 -15.01
CA LEU A 504 -1.27 -10.21 -16.29
C LEU A 504 -2.79 -10.22 -16.50
N LEU A 505 -3.59 -10.22 -15.43
CA LEU A 505 -5.06 -10.17 -15.51
C LEU A 505 -5.62 -8.82 -15.99
N LEU A 506 -4.78 -7.78 -16.09
CA LEU A 506 -5.14 -6.49 -16.70
C LEU A 506 -5.27 -6.61 -18.24
N GLY A 507 -4.52 -7.53 -18.85
CA GLY A 507 -4.37 -7.70 -20.31
C GLY A 507 -5.67 -7.76 -21.13
N PRO A 508 -6.70 -8.53 -20.74
CA PRO A 508 -7.98 -8.58 -21.45
C PRO A 508 -8.67 -7.22 -21.64
N SER A 509 -8.32 -6.23 -20.82
CA SER A 509 -8.86 -4.87 -20.91
C SER A 509 -8.28 -4.08 -22.08
N CYS A 510 -7.04 -4.38 -22.48
CA CYS A 510 -6.28 -3.62 -23.48
C CYS A 510 -6.89 -3.67 -24.89
N SER A 511 -7.76 -4.63 -25.17
CA SER A 511 -8.39 -4.81 -26.50
C SER A 511 -9.79 -4.21 -26.61
N SER A 512 -10.34 -3.60 -25.55
CA SER A 512 -11.73 -3.14 -25.53
C SER A 512 -11.86 -1.62 -25.73
N ALA A 513 -12.29 -1.21 -26.92
CA ALA A 513 -12.54 0.19 -27.27
C ALA A 513 -13.62 0.89 -26.41
N GLY A 514 -14.32 0.16 -25.55
CA GLY A 514 -15.21 0.70 -24.52
C GLY A 514 -15.30 -0.26 -23.34
N ALA A 515 -14.55 0.02 -22.27
CA ALA A 515 -14.58 -0.83 -21.08
C ALA A 515 -15.96 -0.71 -20.40
N SER A 516 -16.67 -1.83 -20.29
CA SER A 516 -17.96 -1.88 -19.58
C SER A 516 -17.79 -1.51 -18.10
N GLU A 517 -18.86 -1.01 -17.47
CA GLU A 517 -18.92 -0.76 -16.02
C GLU A 517 -18.44 -1.97 -15.18
N ARG A 518 -18.75 -3.19 -15.63
CA ARG A 518 -18.28 -4.43 -14.99
C ARG A 518 -16.78 -4.63 -15.15
N LEU A 519 -16.20 -4.29 -16.30
CA LEU A 519 -14.75 -4.37 -16.52
C LEU A 519 -13.99 -3.31 -15.71
N LEU A 520 -14.51 -2.08 -15.63
CA LEU A 520 -13.98 -1.04 -14.74
C LEU A 520 -14.00 -1.51 -13.27
N ALA A 521 -15.08 -2.15 -12.83
CA ALA A 521 -15.19 -2.73 -11.50
C ALA A 521 -14.27 -3.96 -11.25
N VAL A 522 -13.74 -4.60 -12.30
CA VAL A 522 -12.66 -5.61 -12.18
C VAL A 522 -11.30 -4.92 -12.11
N LEU A 523 -11.04 -3.94 -12.97
CA LEU A 523 -9.81 -3.15 -12.99
C LEU A 523 -9.56 -2.43 -11.64
N SER A 524 -10.59 -1.81 -11.06
CA SER A 524 -10.52 -1.23 -9.71
C SER A 524 -10.07 -2.27 -8.67
N ARG A 525 -10.66 -3.47 -8.67
CA ARG A 525 -10.29 -4.54 -7.71
C ARG A 525 -8.89 -5.11 -7.94
N LEU A 526 -8.47 -5.27 -9.19
CA LEU A 526 -7.10 -5.63 -9.53
C LEU A 526 -6.11 -4.57 -9.03
N GLY A 527 -6.41 -3.28 -9.27
CA GLY A 527 -5.62 -2.16 -8.75
C GLY A 527 -5.60 -2.09 -7.22
N TYR A 528 -6.71 -2.38 -6.55
CA TYR A 528 -6.79 -2.41 -5.08
C TYR A 528 -5.91 -3.53 -4.49
N MET A 529 -6.01 -4.76 -5.01
CA MET A 529 -5.18 -5.89 -4.59
C MET A 529 -3.70 -5.62 -4.81
N LEU A 530 -3.32 -5.17 -6.02
CA LEU A 530 -1.95 -4.82 -6.34
C LEU A 530 -1.46 -3.67 -5.45
N GLY A 531 -2.30 -2.66 -5.18
CA GLY A 531 -2.03 -1.57 -4.26
C GLY A 531 -1.68 -2.07 -2.85
N ASN A 532 -2.52 -2.94 -2.27
CA ASN A 532 -2.30 -3.52 -0.94
C ASN A 532 -0.98 -4.31 -0.86
N ILE A 533 -0.73 -5.18 -1.85
CA ILE A 533 0.50 -6.00 -1.94
C ILE A 533 1.73 -5.09 -2.07
N LEU A 534 1.70 -4.14 -3.01
CA LEU A 534 2.86 -3.32 -3.37
C LEU A 534 3.14 -2.21 -2.37
N ALA A 535 2.19 -1.87 -1.49
CA ALA A 535 2.46 -1.05 -0.31
C ALA A 535 3.43 -1.78 0.65
N LYS A 536 3.10 -3.03 1.02
CA LYS A 536 3.83 -3.80 2.03
C LYS A 536 5.14 -4.36 1.50
N HIS A 537 5.12 -5.11 0.39
CA HIS A 537 6.23 -6.00 0.02
C HIS A 537 7.17 -5.39 -1.03
N GLU A 538 8.45 -5.24 -0.68
CA GLU A 538 9.47 -4.72 -1.60
C GLU A 538 9.80 -5.68 -2.76
N SER A 539 9.91 -6.98 -2.45
CA SER A 539 10.10 -8.04 -3.45
C SER A 539 9.05 -7.97 -4.57
N ALA A 540 7.79 -7.74 -4.22
CA ALA A 540 6.69 -7.60 -5.18
C ALA A 540 6.85 -6.37 -6.09
N ARG A 541 7.36 -5.24 -5.58
CA ARG A 541 7.61 -4.02 -6.39
C ARG A 541 8.64 -4.31 -7.48
N THR A 542 9.79 -4.88 -7.11
CA THR A 542 10.85 -5.24 -8.05
C THR A 542 10.41 -6.35 -9.01
N GLN A 543 9.70 -7.39 -8.55
CA GLN A 543 9.20 -8.48 -9.39
C GLN A 543 8.14 -8.01 -10.41
N TYR A 544 7.25 -7.09 -10.03
CA TYR A 544 6.26 -6.54 -10.94
C TYR A 544 6.94 -5.67 -12.01
N PHE A 545 7.84 -4.78 -11.59
CA PHE A 545 8.55 -3.88 -12.50
C PHE A 545 9.39 -4.60 -13.56
N HIS A 546 10.06 -5.70 -13.17
CA HIS A 546 10.84 -6.53 -14.09
C HIS A 546 10.01 -7.55 -14.90
N ASN A 547 8.68 -7.49 -14.83
CA ASN A 547 7.81 -8.30 -15.68
C ASN A 547 7.27 -7.43 -16.82
N ASP A 548 7.95 -7.46 -17.98
CA ASP A 548 7.63 -6.64 -19.15
C ASP A 548 6.15 -6.66 -19.53
N VAL A 549 5.52 -7.85 -19.50
CA VAL A 549 4.12 -8.05 -19.91
C VAL A 549 3.14 -7.45 -18.89
N ALA A 550 3.39 -7.64 -17.59
CA ALA A 550 2.56 -7.04 -16.55
C ALA A 550 2.68 -5.51 -16.53
N MET A 551 3.88 -4.99 -16.75
CA MET A 551 4.12 -3.55 -16.92
C MET A 551 3.45 -2.98 -18.17
N GLU A 552 3.59 -3.65 -19.32
CA GLU A 552 2.93 -3.26 -20.57
C GLU A 552 1.40 -3.19 -20.39
N TYR A 553 0.79 -4.20 -19.76
CA TYR A 553 -0.65 -4.19 -19.51
C TYR A 553 -1.10 -3.09 -18.54
N LEU A 554 -0.33 -2.81 -17.48
CA LEU A 554 -0.61 -1.70 -16.56
C LEU A 554 -0.56 -0.35 -17.30
N LEU A 555 0.48 -0.12 -18.10
CA LEU A 555 0.66 1.13 -18.86
C LEU A 555 -0.42 1.30 -19.93
N ASN A 556 -0.72 0.25 -20.70
CA ASN A 556 -1.76 0.28 -21.73
C ASN A 556 -3.15 0.55 -21.14
N VAL A 557 -3.49 -0.05 -19.98
CA VAL A 557 -4.76 0.25 -19.30
C VAL A 557 -4.77 1.69 -18.77
N LEU A 558 -3.68 2.16 -18.15
CA LEU A 558 -3.58 3.53 -17.65
C LEU A 558 -3.73 4.57 -18.77
N GLU A 559 -3.12 4.35 -19.94
CA GLU A 559 -3.28 5.21 -21.12
C GLU A 559 -4.73 5.19 -21.63
N GLN A 560 -5.33 4.01 -21.82
CA GLN A 560 -6.71 3.87 -22.29
C GLN A 560 -7.78 4.44 -21.34
N LEU A 561 -7.53 4.43 -20.02
CA LEU A 561 -8.39 5.09 -19.05
C LEU A 561 -8.10 6.60 -18.96
N GLY A 562 -6.85 7.03 -19.16
CA GLY A 562 -6.45 8.44 -19.13
C GLY A 562 -7.00 9.29 -20.29
N GLU A 563 -7.24 8.68 -21.46
CA GLU A 563 -7.90 9.34 -22.60
C GLU A 563 -9.41 9.56 -22.41
N ARG A 564 -10.04 8.94 -21.41
CA ARG A 564 -11.50 9.02 -21.21
C ARG A 564 -11.88 10.21 -20.36
N SER A 565 -12.96 10.89 -20.74
CA SER A 565 -13.57 11.90 -19.89
C SER A 565 -14.12 11.26 -18.60
N PRO A 566 -13.94 11.90 -17.43
CA PRO A 566 -14.39 11.39 -16.14
C PRO A 566 -15.93 11.41 -16.06
N SER A 567 -16.54 10.35 -16.55
CA SER A 567 -17.98 10.25 -16.84
C SER A 567 -18.75 9.32 -15.90
N SER A 568 -18.07 8.37 -15.26
CA SER A 568 -18.64 7.49 -14.22
C SER A 568 -17.73 7.34 -13.01
N VAL A 569 -18.34 7.06 -11.84
CA VAL A 569 -17.61 6.83 -10.58
C VAL A 569 -16.72 5.59 -10.66
N THR A 570 -17.13 4.56 -11.40
CA THR A 570 -16.34 3.33 -11.60
C THR A 570 -15.10 3.55 -12.46
N LEU A 571 -15.15 4.48 -13.43
CA LEU A 571 -13.97 4.92 -14.18
C LEU A 571 -12.98 5.64 -13.26
N LEU A 572 -13.46 6.59 -12.46
CA LEU A 572 -12.63 7.31 -11.49
C LEU A 572 -12.00 6.35 -10.47
N ASP A 573 -12.78 5.43 -9.89
CA ASP A 573 -12.28 4.43 -8.94
C ASP A 573 -11.20 3.52 -9.58
N ALA A 574 -11.42 3.04 -10.81
CA ALA A 574 -10.41 2.27 -11.54
C ALA A 574 -9.12 3.07 -11.79
N GLN A 575 -9.23 4.34 -12.20
CA GLN A 575 -8.08 5.23 -12.35
C GLN A 575 -7.35 5.44 -11.02
N ILE A 576 -8.07 5.73 -9.92
CA ILE A 576 -7.49 5.92 -8.58
C ILE A 576 -6.71 4.68 -8.17
N LYS A 577 -7.32 3.48 -8.22
CA LYS A 577 -6.67 2.26 -7.74
C LYS A 577 -5.45 1.88 -8.59
N LEU A 578 -5.48 2.09 -9.91
CA LEU A 578 -4.32 1.82 -10.78
C LEU A 578 -3.21 2.88 -10.66
N ILE A 579 -3.53 4.15 -10.40
CA ILE A 579 -2.51 5.16 -10.08
C ILE A 579 -1.88 4.92 -8.70
N ARG A 580 -2.63 4.39 -7.72
CA ARG A 580 -2.07 3.93 -6.44
C ARG A 580 -1.08 2.77 -6.61
N VAL A 581 -1.27 1.88 -7.58
CA VAL A 581 -0.27 0.85 -7.94
C VAL A 581 1.05 1.52 -8.34
N VAL A 582 1.01 2.50 -9.25
CA VAL A 582 2.21 3.26 -9.67
C VAL A 582 2.87 3.97 -8.48
N ALA A 583 2.09 4.64 -7.63
CA ALA A 583 2.60 5.33 -6.46
C ALA A 583 3.28 4.37 -5.46
N ASN A 584 2.68 3.21 -5.19
CA ASN A 584 3.25 2.21 -4.29
C ASN A 584 4.51 1.57 -4.87
N MET A 585 4.53 1.27 -6.18
CA MET A 585 5.72 0.78 -6.87
C MET A 585 6.89 1.75 -6.77
N SER A 586 6.65 3.05 -6.98
CA SER A 586 7.69 4.08 -6.99
C SER A 586 8.27 4.43 -5.61
N VAL A 587 7.85 3.74 -4.53
CA VAL A 587 8.52 3.84 -3.21
C VAL A 587 9.86 3.09 -3.17
N ASN A 588 10.02 2.03 -3.99
CA ASN A 588 11.32 1.35 -4.10
C ASN A 588 12.29 2.20 -4.96
N PRO A 589 13.58 2.36 -4.56
CA PRO A 589 14.49 3.26 -5.28
C PRO A 589 14.82 2.92 -6.73
N GLU A 590 14.95 1.63 -7.04
CA GLU A 590 15.23 1.15 -8.40
C GLU A 590 13.99 1.35 -9.29
N VAL A 591 12.83 0.89 -8.81
CA VAL A 591 11.56 0.96 -9.51
C VAL A 591 11.12 2.42 -9.71
N GLY A 592 11.27 3.28 -8.70
CA GLY A 592 10.94 4.70 -8.78
C GLY A 592 11.79 5.46 -9.80
N ALA A 593 13.11 5.22 -9.82
CA ALA A 593 14.01 5.78 -10.83
C ALA A 593 13.70 5.25 -12.25
N GLY A 594 13.43 3.95 -12.38
CA GLY A 594 13.04 3.32 -13.65
C GLY A 594 11.74 3.88 -14.22
N LEU A 595 10.68 3.93 -13.40
CA LEU A 595 9.35 4.45 -13.78
C LEU A 595 9.40 5.91 -14.24
N GLY A 596 10.30 6.75 -13.69
CA GLY A 596 10.48 8.14 -14.16
C GLY A 596 10.84 8.26 -15.65
N ASN A 597 11.51 7.24 -16.20
CA ASN A 597 11.92 7.15 -17.60
C ASN A 597 11.02 6.26 -18.47
N VAL A 598 10.00 5.60 -17.89
CA VAL A 598 9.07 4.74 -18.64
C VAL A 598 8.23 5.56 -19.62
N ARG A 599 8.11 5.06 -20.86
CA ARG A 599 7.36 5.68 -21.96
C ARG A 599 5.87 5.81 -21.61
N CYS A 600 5.24 6.89 -22.08
CA CYS A 600 3.85 7.28 -21.85
C CYS A 600 3.41 7.58 -20.41
N LEU A 601 4.04 7.03 -19.35
CA LEU A 601 3.59 7.22 -17.97
C LEU A 601 3.54 8.70 -17.54
N GLY A 602 4.57 9.48 -17.90
CA GLY A 602 4.59 10.92 -17.63
C GLY A 602 3.46 11.67 -18.34
N SER A 603 3.16 11.30 -19.59
CA SER A 603 2.06 11.86 -20.38
C SER A 603 0.70 11.55 -19.73
N VAL A 604 0.48 10.32 -19.25
CA VAL A 604 -0.75 9.94 -18.54
C VAL A 604 -0.93 10.75 -17.26
N LEU A 605 0.11 10.84 -16.42
CA LEU A 605 0.06 11.62 -15.17
C LEU A 605 -0.18 13.11 -15.43
N LEU A 606 0.46 13.69 -16.45
CA LEU A 606 0.26 15.10 -16.84
C LEU A 606 -1.15 15.37 -17.38
N LYS A 607 -1.71 14.46 -18.19
CA LYS A 607 -3.11 14.53 -18.66
C LYS A 607 -4.08 14.44 -17.50
N LEU A 608 -3.91 13.48 -16.58
CA LEU A 608 -4.75 13.33 -15.40
C LEU A 608 -4.69 14.57 -14.49
N LEU A 609 -3.50 15.13 -14.25
CA LEU A 609 -3.31 16.38 -13.51
C LEU A 609 -4.11 17.53 -14.13
N ARG A 610 -3.96 17.77 -15.45
CA ARG A 610 -4.65 18.84 -16.19
C ARG A 610 -6.16 18.64 -16.24
N HIS A 611 -6.64 17.46 -16.62
CA HIS A 611 -8.08 17.17 -16.77
C HIS A 611 -8.82 17.18 -15.42
N THR A 612 -8.25 16.56 -14.39
CA THR A 612 -8.91 16.42 -13.08
C THR A 612 -8.97 17.76 -12.35
N SER A 613 -7.89 18.54 -12.38
CA SER A 613 -7.88 19.89 -11.81
C SER A 613 -8.85 20.84 -12.54
N ALA A 614 -8.89 20.82 -13.88
CA ALA A 614 -9.84 21.62 -14.66
C ALA A 614 -11.30 21.23 -14.38
N SER A 615 -11.60 19.94 -14.21
CA SER A 615 -12.94 19.48 -13.88
C SER A 615 -13.38 19.89 -12.46
N LEU A 616 -12.46 19.83 -11.48
CA LEU A 616 -12.72 20.27 -10.10
C LEU A 616 -13.03 21.78 -9.97
N LEU A 617 -12.59 22.61 -10.92
CA LEU A 617 -12.98 24.03 -11.00
C LEU A 617 -14.42 24.22 -11.48
N GLN A 618 -14.96 23.28 -12.27
CA GLN A 618 -16.33 23.32 -12.76
C GLN A 618 -17.32 22.66 -11.79
N LYS A 619 -16.92 21.52 -11.20
CA LYS A 619 -17.75 20.75 -10.27
C LYS A 619 -16.87 20.07 -9.22
N LYS A 620 -17.16 20.31 -7.94
CA LYS A 620 -16.50 19.60 -6.84
C LYS A 620 -17.05 18.16 -6.75
N SER A 621 -16.16 17.17 -6.82
CA SER A 621 -16.42 15.74 -6.62
C SER A 621 -15.32 15.18 -5.73
N ALA A 622 -15.70 14.33 -4.76
CA ALA A 622 -14.75 13.72 -3.84
C ALA A 622 -13.84 12.73 -4.58
N GLU A 623 -14.39 11.97 -5.52
CA GLU A 623 -13.71 11.00 -6.36
C GLU A 623 -12.70 11.66 -7.30
N GLN A 624 -13.04 12.81 -7.88
CA GLN A 624 -12.08 13.60 -8.66
C GLN A 624 -10.97 14.19 -7.78
N GLN A 625 -11.27 14.60 -6.55
CA GLN A 625 -10.25 15.06 -5.61
C GLN A 625 -9.32 13.91 -5.19
N GLU A 626 -9.85 12.71 -4.94
CA GLU A 626 -9.07 11.49 -4.64
C GLU A 626 -8.19 11.08 -5.82
N LEU A 627 -8.67 11.20 -7.07
CA LEU A 627 -7.87 10.95 -8.27
C LEU A 627 -6.74 11.98 -8.44
N LEU A 628 -7.01 13.26 -8.18
CA LEU A 628 -5.97 14.29 -8.19
C LEU A 628 -4.91 14.02 -7.12
N HIS A 629 -5.31 13.68 -5.89
CA HIS A 629 -4.38 13.34 -4.80
C HIS A 629 -3.58 12.07 -5.10
N ALA A 630 -4.19 11.02 -5.65
CA ALA A 630 -3.47 9.83 -6.10
C ALA A 630 -2.43 10.15 -7.20
N THR A 631 -2.80 11.02 -8.15
CA THR A 631 -1.90 11.49 -9.22
C THR A 631 -0.73 12.29 -8.65
N LEU A 632 -0.98 13.18 -7.68
CA LEU A 632 0.05 13.97 -7.01
C LEU A 632 0.97 13.08 -6.15
N GLY A 633 0.45 12.07 -5.45
CA GLY A 633 1.26 11.10 -4.70
C GLY A 633 2.20 10.29 -5.61
N ALA A 634 1.70 9.83 -6.76
CA ALA A 634 2.55 9.18 -7.78
C ALA A 634 3.65 10.12 -8.31
N LEU A 635 3.29 11.38 -8.64
CA LEU A 635 4.25 12.40 -9.09
C LEU A 635 5.28 12.73 -8.00
N HIS A 636 4.88 12.85 -6.73
CA HIS A 636 5.77 13.15 -5.61
C HIS A 636 6.85 12.08 -5.48
N ASN A 637 6.44 10.80 -5.48
CA ASN A 637 7.36 9.67 -5.40
C ASN A 637 8.31 9.63 -6.61
N LEU A 638 7.80 9.80 -7.84
CA LEU A 638 8.64 9.75 -9.05
C LEU A 638 9.63 10.94 -9.13
N CYS A 639 9.19 12.16 -8.81
CA CYS A 639 10.05 13.35 -8.79
C CYS A 639 11.18 13.26 -7.75
N PHE A 640 11.07 12.40 -6.72
CA PHE A 640 12.16 12.18 -5.76
C PHE A 640 13.40 11.54 -6.40
N TYR A 641 13.24 10.76 -7.48
CA TYR A 641 14.33 10.02 -8.15
C TYR A 641 14.87 10.69 -9.41
N GLN A 642 14.37 11.87 -9.80
CA GLN A 642 14.74 12.55 -11.06
C GLN A 642 16.26 12.77 -11.25
N ASP A 643 17.00 12.92 -10.14
CA ASP A 643 18.44 13.16 -10.12
C ASP A 643 19.26 11.85 -9.96
N LYS A 644 18.60 10.71 -9.70
CA LYS A 644 19.21 9.39 -9.45
C LYS A 644 19.23 8.50 -10.70
N GLN A 645 19.43 9.11 -11.86
CA GLN A 645 19.50 8.39 -13.13
C GLN A 645 20.63 7.35 -13.10
N THR A 646 20.36 6.15 -13.63
CA THR A 646 21.33 5.07 -13.64
C THR A 646 22.50 5.40 -14.57
N PRO A 647 23.75 4.99 -14.28
CA PRO A 647 24.92 5.35 -15.11
C PRO A 647 24.80 4.95 -16.59
N ASP A 648 23.98 3.96 -16.91
CA ASP A 648 23.72 3.51 -18.28
C ASP A 648 22.76 4.43 -19.08
N SER A 649 22.10 5.41 -18.44
CA SER A 649 21.13 6.32 -19.08
C SER A 649 21.77 7.49 -19.84
N ILE A 650 22.80 7.21 -20.63
CA ILE A 650 23.36 8.16 -21.62
C ILE A 650 22.35 8.42 -22.76
N ALA A 651 21.32 7.57 -22.88
CA ALA A 651 20.21 7.74 -23.82
C ALA A 651 19.30 8.93 -23.44
N ALA A 652 18.81 9.64 -24.45
CA ALA A 652 17.85 10.73 -24.26
C ALA A 652 16.54 10.23 -23.59
N PRO A 653 15.88 11.06 -22.75
CA PRO A 653 14.61 10.72 -22.11
C PRO A 653 13.57 10.20 -23.10
N ALA A 654 12.93 9.08 -22.79
CA ALA A 654 11.90 8.51 -23.67
C ALA A 654 10.74 9.50 -23.84
N ALA A 655 10.27 9.70 -25.07
CA ALA A 655 9.14 10.60 -25.33
C ALA A 655 7.90 10.21 -24.51
N GLY A 656 7.32 11.18 -23.79
CA GLY A 656 6.17 10.96 -22.89
C GLY A 656 6.54 10.38 -21.51
N SER A 657 7.83 10.19 -21.20
CA SER A 657 8.32 9.95 -19.84
C SER A 657 8.23 11.21 -18.99
N LEU A 658 8.30 11.05 -17.66
CA LEU A 658 8.29 12.18 -16.73
C LEU A 658 9.47 13.12 -16.99
N GLN A 659 10.68 12.54 -17.18
CA GLN A 659 11.90 13.28 -17.45
C GLN A 659 11.83 14.11 -18.76
N SER A 660 11.11 13.62 -19.78
CA SER A 660 10.90 14.37 -21.03
C SER A 660 9.90 15.53 -20.91
N LEU A 661 9.06 15.54 -19.86
CA LEU A 661 7.93 16.45 -19.68
C LEU A 661 8.10 17.42 -18.49
N ILE A 662 9.30 17.53 -17.92
CA ILE A 662 9.59 18.37 -16.74
C ILE A 662 9.09 19.81 -16.90
N ASP A 663 9.30 20.42 -18.07
CA ASP A 663 8.92 21.81 -18.35
C ASP A 663 7.40 21.99 -18.28
N GLU A 664 6.69 21.11 -18.97
CA GLU A 664 5.22 21.11 -19.05
C GLU A 664 4.58 20.78 -17.71
N LEU A 665 5.17 19.85 -16.95
CA LEU A 665 4.74 19.51 -15.60
C LEU A 665 4.93 20.69 -14.64
N SER A 666 6.10 21.34 -14.68
CA SER A 666 6.42 22.50 -13.83
C SER A 666 5.45 23.66 -14.07
N ALA A 667 5.17 23.98 -15.34
CA ALA A 667 4.19 24.99 -15.71
C ALA A 667 2.76 24.60 -15.30
N SER A 668 2.38 23.33 -15.48
CA SER A 668 1.03 22.86 -15.11
C SER A 668 0.81 22.85 -13.60
N LEU A 669 1.82 22.49 -12.80
CA LEU A 669 1.75 22.55 -11.34
C LEU A 669 1.60 24.00 -10.85
N ALA A 670 2.29 24.96 -11.46
CA ALA A 670 2.09 26.39 -11.17
C ALA A 670 0.66 26.85 -11.50
N GLU A 671 0.15 26.50 -12.70
CA GLU A 671 -1.20 26.85 -13.13
C GLU A 671 -2.28 26.26 -12.21
N VAL A 672 -2.14 24.98 -11.85
CA VAL A 672 -3.09 24.29 -10.96
C VAL A 672 -3.02 24.87 -9.55
N LEU A 673 -1.83 25.15 -9.01
CA LEU A 673 -1.67 25.80 -7.70
C LEU A 673 -2.31 27.19 -7.65
N ALA A 674 -2.15 28.00 -8.71
CA ALA A 674 -2.75 29.33 -8.81
C ALA A 674 -4.29 29.32 -8.76
N LYS A 675 -4.90 28.25 -9.30
CA LYS A 675 -6.37 28.09 -9.39
C LYS A 675 -6.95 27.28 -8.21
N CYS A 676 -6.12 26.57 -7.44
CA CYS A 676 -6.56 25.66 -6.40
C CYS A 676 -7.13 26.38 -5.15
N GLN A 677 -8.28 25.91 -4.65
CA GLN A 677 -8.96 26.46 -3.48
C GLN A 677 -8.69 25.68 -2.18
N THR A 678 -8.45 24.37 -2.24
CA THR A 678 -8.40 23.49 -1.05
C THR A 678 -6.99 23.37 -0.48
N ALA A 679 -6.82 23.65 0.82
CA ALA A 679 -5.52 23.61 1.50
C ALA A 679 -4.79 22.27 1.33
N ALA A 680 -5.47 21.14 1.56
CA ALA A 680 -4.89 19.80 1.38
C ALA A 680 -4.33 19.56 -0.05
N THR A 681 -5.03 20.03 -1.09
CA THR A 681 -4.54 19.90 -2.47
C THR A 681 -3.34 20.82 -2.74
N LYS A 682 -3.29 22.01 -2.12
CA LYS A 682 -2.11 22.88 -2.19
C LYS A 682 -0.91 22.25 -1.54
N VAL A 683 -1.06 21.63 -0.36
CA VAL A 683 0.01 20.87 0.31
C VAL A 683 0.59 19.84 -0.65
N GLU A 684 -0.24 18.97 -1.23
CA GLU A 684 0.23 17.93 -2.15
C GLU A 684 0.88 18.50 -3.43
N LEU A 685 0.33 19.58 -4.02
CA LEU A 685 0.95 20.27 -5.16
C LEU A 685 2.35 20.80 -4.81
N VAL A 686 2.49 21.43 -3.64
CA VAL A 686 3.76 22.01 -3.19
C VAL A 686 4.75 20.91 -2.76
N ARG A 687 4.28 19.75 -2.25
CA ARG A 687 5.11 18.56 -2.00
C ARG A 687 5.65 17.92 -3.28
N VAL A 688 4.89 17.93 -4.39
CA VAL A 688 5.44 17.54 -5.71
C VAL A 688 6.49 18.56 -6.16
N LEU A 689 6.19 19.86 -6.05
CA LEU A 689 7.13 20.94 -6.40
C LEU A 689 8.42 20.89 -5.57
N GLY A 690 8.39 20.58 -4.28
CA GLY A 690 9.57 20.50 -3.40
C GLY A 690 10.56 19.39 -3.79
N ASN A 691 10.07 18.31 -4.42
CA ASN A 691 10.92 17.34 -5.10
C ASN A 691 11.35 17.88 -6.47
N LEU A 692 10.40 18.21 -7.35
CA LEU A 692 10.64 18.60 -8.74
C LEU A 692 11.62 19.79 -8.90
N THR A 693 11.53 20.81 -8.04
CA THR A 693 12.39 22.02 -8.09
C THR A 693 13.84 21.80 -7.63
N ARG A 694 14.24 20.59 -7.24
CA ARG A 694 15.67 20.24 -7.14
C ARG A 694 16.34 20.27 -8.52
N ASN A 695 15.59 19.95 -9.57
CA ASN A 695 16.04 20.05 -10.95
C ASN A 695 16.06 21.50 -11.44
N GLU A 696 17.21 21.95 -11.94
CA GLU A 696 17.45 23.33 -12.41
C GLU A 696 16.53 23.75 -13.57
N ARG A 697 16.23 22.82 -14.50
CA ARG A 697 15.31 23.07 -15.62
C ARG A 697 13.88 23.26 -15.12
N ALA A 698 13.46 22.45 -14.15
CA ALA A 698 12.16 22.60 -13.51
C ALA A 698 11.99 23.96 -12.81
N ARG A 699 13.03 24.44 -12.09
CA ARG A 699 12.99 25.76 -11.44
C ARG A 699 12.76 26.89 -12.44
N ARG A 700 13.53 26.92 -13.53
CA ARG A 700 13.35 27.93 -14.60
C ARG A 700 11.92 27.92 -15.16
N CYS A 701 11.39 26.75 -15.50
CA CYS A 701 10.03 26.63 -16.03
C CYS A 701 8.95 27.01 -15.00
N PHE A 702 9.13 26.63 -13.74
CA PHE A 702 8.22 27.01 -12.65
C PHE A 702 8.22 28.54 -12.41
N CYS A 703 9.39 29.17 -12.33
CA CYS A 703 9.51 30.61 -12.17
C CYS A 703 9.00 31.40 -13.38
N ALA A 704 9.26 30.93 -14.60
CA ALA A 704 8.70 31.52 -15.82
C ALA A 704 7.16 31.45 -15.87
N ALA A 705 6.55 30.45 -15.21
CA ALA A 705 5.11 30.33 -15.01
C ALA A 705 4.56 31.13 -13.81
N GLY A 706 5.35 32.03 -13.20
CA GLY A 706 4.95 32.83 -12.05
C GLY A 706 5.08 32.12 -10.69
N GLY A 707 5.83 31.03 -10.63
CA GLY A 707 5.97 30.17 -9.44
C GLY A 707 6.49 30.87 -8.18
N LEU A 708 7.44 31.81 -8.30
CA LEU A 708 8.00 32.53 -7.16
C LEU A 708 6.95 33.43 -6.45
N PRO A 709 6.19 34.31 -7.15
CA PRO A 709 5.01 34.98 -6.59
C PRO A 709 3.98 34.02 -5.96
N LEU A 710 3.76 32.84 -6.55
CA LEU A 710 2.82 31.85 -6.01
C LEU A 710 3.28 31.23 -4.69
N MET A 711 4.59 31.03 -4.49
CA MET A 711 5.15 30.59 -3.20
C MET A 711 4.98 31.66 -2.12
N VAL A 712 5.35 32.91 -2.43
CA VAL A 712 5.14 34.06 -1.52
C VAL A 712 3.66 34.16 -1.14
N GLN A 713 2.74 34.08 -2.11
CA GLN A 713 1.30 34.13 -1.86
C GLN A 713 0.78 33.01 -0.94
N GLN A 714 1.36 31.80 -0.98
CA GLN A 714 0.94 30.72 -0.09
C GLN A 714 1.44 30.93 1.34
N LEU A 715 2.55 31.65 1.53
CA LEU A 715 3.10 31.97 2.86
C LEU A 715 2.50 33.23 3.50
N THR A 716 1.97 34.17 2.70
CA THR A 716 1.34 35.41 3.22
C THR A 716 -0.13 35.22 3.63
N ARG A 717 -0.77 34.11 3.25
CA ARG A 717 -2.15 33.81 3.66
C ARG A 717 -2.15 33.28 5.10
N GLN A 718 -3.02 33.83 5.93
CA GLN A 718 -3.28 33.33 7.28
C GLN A 718 -4.57 32.50 7.27
N ALA A 719 -4.47 31.18 7.35
CA ALA A 719 -5.58 30.30 7.71
C ALA A 719 -5.37 29.71 9.12
N ALA A 720 -6.43 29.66 9.93
CA ALA A 720 -6.37 29.11 11.27
C ALA A 720 -5.98 27.62 11.26
N GLY A 721 -4.77 27.31 11.74
CA GLY A 721 -4.28 25.95 12.02
C GLY A 721 -3.89 25.07 10.83
N GLN A 722 -4.48 25.25 9.63
CA GLN A 722 -4.25 24.34 8.48
C GLN A 722 -3.03 24.66 7.61
N ASP A 723 -2.30 25.75 7.89
CA ASP A 723 -1.19 26.22 7.03
C ASP A 723 0.20 25.65 7.40
N TYR A 724 0.36 24.81 8.43
CA TYR A 724 1.72 24.36 8.83
C TYR A 724 2.44 23.54 7.74
N GLU A 725 1.83 22.44 7.28
CA GLU A 725 2.39 21.61 6.20
C GLU A 725 2.57 22.40 4.90
N LEU A 726 1.66 23.34 4.61
CA LEU A 726 1.76 24.19 3.43
C LEU A 726 2.94 25.16 3.54
N ARG A 727 3.15 25.77 4.71
CA ARG A 727 4.28 26.68 4.97
C ARG A 727 5.61 25.94 4.85
N THR A 728 5.78 24.82 5.56
CA THR A 728 7.04 24.05 5.52
C THR A 728 7.37 23.57 4.11
N CYS A 729 6.39 23.05 3.37
CA CYS A 729 6.61 22.64 1.98
C CYS A 729 6.92 23.82 1.05
N ALA A 730 6.26 24.98 1.21
CA ALA A 730 6.48 26.16 0.38
C ALA A 730 7.84 26.81 0.65
N ILE A 731 8.30 26.84 1.91
CA ILE A 731 9.66 27.27 2.25
C ILE A 731 10.68 26.29 1.67
N GLY A 732 10.43 24.98 1.72
CA GLY A 732 11.27 23.98 1.05
C GLY A 732 11.41 24.21 -0.47
N VAL A 733 10.34 24.68 -1.14
CA VAL A 733 10.44 25.14 -2.54
C VAL A 733 11.26 26.43 -2.64
N LEU A 734 11.04 27.43 -1.79
CA LEU A 734 11.85 28.67 -1.79
C LEU A 734 13.34 28.43 -1.57
N VAL A 735 13.73 27.49 -0.71
CA VAL A 735 15.14 27.08 -0.52
C VAL A 735 15.73 26.64 -1.86
N ASN A 736 15.01 25.84 -2.65
CA ASN A 736 15.45 25.44 -3.99
C ASN A 736 15.52 26.63 -4.95
N LEU A 737 14.50 27.49 -4.99
CA LEU A 737 14.43 28.65 -5.92
C LEU A 737 15.52 29.69 -5.64
N LEU A 738 15.81 30.00 -4.38
CA LEU A 738 16.83 30.97 -3.98
C LEU A 738 18.27 30.43 -4.17
N GLY A 739 18.42 29.14 -4.46
CA GLY A 739 19.65 28.57 -5.00
C GLY A 739 20.06 29.25 -6.33
N ASP A 740 19.09 29.62 -7.17
CA ASP A 740 19.33 30.32 -8.43
C ASP A 740 19.43 31.84 -8.20
N GLY A 741 20.59 32.44 -8.51
CA GLY A 741 20.86 33.87 -8.26
C GLY A 741 19.85 34.81 -8.95
N GLU A 742 19.37 34.43 -10.13
CA GLU A 742 18.34 35.15 -10.90
C GLU A 742 17.00 35.33 -10.16
N GLN A 743 16.68 34.48 -9.18
CA GLN A 743 15.41 34.54 -8.43
C GLN A 743 15.49 35.40 -7.16
N ARG A 744 16.70 35.75 -6.70
CA ARG A 744 16.92 36.50 -5.44
C ARG A 744 16.42 37.94 -5.49
N ALA A 745 16.77 38.68 -6.55
CA ALA A 745 16.31 40.05 -6.73
C ALA A 745 14.78 40.17 -6.93
N PRO A 746 14.11 39.32 -7.74
CA PRO A 746 12.65 39.23 -7.77
C PRO A 746 12.02 38.90 -6.41
N PHE A 747 12.64 38.03 -5.60
CA PHE A 747 12.14 37.71 -4.25
C PHE A 747 12.20 38.91 -3.30
N LEU A 748 13.27 39.72 -3.36
CA LEU A 748 13.35 40.99 -2.62
C LEU A 748 12.26 41.98 -3.06
N GLN A 749 11.98 42.10 -4.36
CA GLN A 749 10.89 42.96 -4.88
C GLN A 749 9.51 42.53 -4.38
N LEU A 750 9.32 41.25 -4.05
CA LEU A 750 8.10 40.69 -3.47
C LEU A 750 8.03 40.81 -1.94
N ARG A 751 8.94 41.58 -1.30
CA ARG A 751 9.07 41.69 0.17
C ARG A 751 9.37 40.35 0.85
N GLY A 752 10.10 39.49 0.15
CA GLY A 752 10.42 38.14 0.60
C GLY A 752 11.35 38.10 1.82
N ALA A 753 12.20 39.11 2.01
CA ALA A 753 13.08 39.20 3.18
C ALA A 753 12.28 39.47 4.47
N GLU A 754 11.33 40.41 4.44
CA GLU A 754 10.44 40.66 5.58
C GLU A 754 9.56 39.44 5.90
N LEU A 755 9.11 38.73 4.87
CA LEU A 755 8.34 37.49 5.04
C LEU A 755 9.17 36.40 5.73
N LEU A 756 10.44 36.21 5.35
CA LEU A 756 11.31 35.24 6.02
C LEU A 756 11.66 35.67 7.45
N SER A 757 11.89 36.96 7.73
CA SER A 757 12.10 37.45 9.11
C SER A 757 10.88 37.16 9.99
N LEU A 758 9.67 37.49 9.51
CA LEU A 758 8.42 37.25 10.23
C LEU A 758 8.17 35.75 10.48
N LEU A 759 8.49 34.88 9.51
CA LEU A 759 8.38 33.44 9.67
C LEU A 759 9.42 32.86 10.63
N LEU A 760 10.66 33.39 10.62
CA LEU A 760 11.70 33.01 11.57
C LEU A 760 11.30 33.38 12.99
N ARG A 761 10.94 34.65 13.23
CA ARG A 761 10.42 35.14 14.51
C ARG A 761 9.30 34.24 15.04
N GLY A 762 8.26 34.00 14.24
CA GLY A 762 7.11 33.20 14.65
C GLY A 762 7.37 31.70 14.79
N SER A 763 8.46 31.16 14.24
CA SER A 763 8.88 29.77 14.49
C SER A 763 9.74 29.65 15.74
N LEU A 764 10.64 30.60 15.99
CA LEU A 764 11.43 30.67 17.22
C LEU A 764 10.55 30.91 18.45
N GLU A 765 9.60 31.85 18.39
CA GLU A 765 8.60 32.11 19.45
C GLU A 765 7.67 30.90 19.73
N GLN A 766 7.68 29.86 18.89
CA GLN A 766 6.91 28.62 19.03
C GLN A 766 7.81 27.39 19.20
N GLU A 767 9.13 27.57 19.31
CA GLU A 767 10.15 26.51 19.39
C GLU A 767 10.04 25.47 18.25
N ASP A 768 9.57 25.92 17.08
CA ASP A 768 9.46 25.10 15.87
C ASP A 768 10.80 25.08 15.13
N TRP A 769 11.77 24.37 15.71
CA TRP A 769 13.15 24.28 15.22
C TRP A 769 13.22 23.77 13.78
N PHE A 770 12.30 22.88 13.37
CA PHE A 770 12.22 22.41 11.99
C PHE A 770 11.85 23.53 11.01
N LEU A 771 10.82 24.33 11.33
CA LEU A 771 10.43 25.47 10.51
C LEU A 771 11.51 26.57 10.53
N ALA A 772 12.09 26.86 11.70
CA ALA A 772 13.17 27.83 11.85
C ALA A 772 14.37 27.45 10.98
N ASN A 773 14.83 26.19 11.04
CA ASN A 773 15.92 25.66 10.23
C ASN A 773 15.70 25.90 8.73
N ILE A 774 14.55 25.50 8.17
CA ILE A 774 14.30 25.68 6.72
C ILE A 774 14.12 27.15 6.32
N VAL A 775 13.67 28.03 7.23
CA VAL A 775 13.68 29.48 7.01
C VAL A 775 15.10 30.03 7.01
N CYS A 776 15.97 29.60 7.92
CA CYS A 776 17.39 29.92 7.91
C CYS A 776 18.08 29.44 6.62
N GLN A 777 17.76 28.26 6.10
CA GLN A 777 18.26 27.78 4.79
C GLN A 777 17.83 28.71 3.63
N ALA A 778 16.61 29.26 3.67
CA ALA A 778 16.12 30.19 2.65
C ALA A 778 16.84 31.55 2.74
N LEU A 779 17.02 32.09 3.96
CA LEU A 779 17.79 33.31 4.23
C LEU A 779 19.27 33.14 3.82
N TRP A 780 19.88 32.00 4.15
CA TRP A 780 21.24 31.64 3.76
C TRP A 780 21.43 31.70 2.24
N ASN A 781 20.50 31.11 1.49
CA ASN A 781 20.51 31.10 0.03
C ASN A 781 20.28 32.50 -0.57
N LEU A 782 19.39 33.31 0.02
CA LEU A 782 19.20 34.72 -0.36
C LEU A 782 20.50 35.53 -0.18
N LEU A 783 21.24 35.29 0.91
CA LEU A 783 22.48 35.99 1.26
C LEU A 783 23.76 35.40 0.64
N ILE A 784 23.67 34.38 -0.23
CA ILE A 784 24.82 33.93 -1.06
C ILE A 784 25.31 35.06 -1.97
N ASP A 785 24.39 35.91 -2.47
CA ASP A 785 24.74 37.07 -3.29
C ASP A 785 25.00 38.31 -2.42
N GLY A 786 26.22 38.82 -2.49
CA GLY A 786 26.64 40.05 -1.80
C GLY A 786 25.84 41.28 -2.22
N GLN A 787 25.23 41.32 -3.41
CA GLN A 787 24.37 42.44 -3.81
C GLN A 787 23.01 42.43 -3.09
N CYS A 788 22.47 41.24 -2.83
CA CYS A 788 21.26 41.08 -2.02
C CYS A 788 21.54 41.44 -0.55
N ALA A 789 22.64 40.94 0.02
CA ALA A 789 23.09 41.31 1.36
C ALA A 789 23.33 42.84 1.49
N ALA A 790 24.06 43.46 0.56
CA ALA A 790 24.30 44.90 0.53
C ALA A 790 23.02 45.74 0.39
N THR A 791 21.96 45.18 -0.20
CA THR A 791 20.65 45.86 -0.29
C THR A 791 19.92 45.80 1.04
N LEU A 792 19.98 44.66 1.73
CA LEU A 792 19.37 44.48 3.04
C LEU A 792 20.12 45.26 4.15
N CYS A 793 21.46 45.24 4.18
CA CYS A 793 22.27 46.06 5.10
C CYS A 793 21.93 47.56 4.97
N ARG A 794 21.72 48.07 3.75
CA ARG A 794 21.32 49.47 3.51
C ARG A 794 19.88 49.79 3.94
N SER A 795 19.02 48.78 4.07
CA SER A 795 17.67 48.94 4.64
C SER A 795 17.64 48.88 6.17
N GLY A 796 18.73 48.41 6.80
CA GLY A 796 18.99 48.49 8.25
C GLY A 796 18.20 47.50 9.12
N CYS A 797 16.88 47.41 8.98
CA CYS A 797 16.07 46.73 10.00
C CYS A 797 16.09 45.19 9.98
N ILE A 798 16.13 44.56 8.81
CA ILE A 798 15.85 43.12 8.69
C ILE A 798 17.01 42.23 9.15
N LEU A 799 18.25 42.59 8.78
CA LEU A 799 19.41 41.76 9.15
C LEU A 799 19.84 41.95 10.59
N ASP A 800 19.61 43.12 11.17
CA ASP A 800 19.78 43.37 12.61
C ASP A 800 18.76 42.52 13.38
N GLU A 801 17.46 42.61 13.04
CA GLU A 801 16.39 41.79 13.65
C GLU A 801 16.69 40.28 13.58
N VAL A 802 17.11 39.77 12.42
CA VAL A 802 17.46 38.35 12.25
C VAL A 802 18.71 38.00 13.05
N SER A 803 19.71 38.89 13.17
CA SER A 803 20.91 38.62 13.96
C SER A 803 20.61 38.53 15.45
N ASP A 804 19.80 39.47 15.97
CA ASP A 804 19.36 39.49 17.36
C ASP A 804 18.54 38.24 17.67
N LEU A 805 17.55 37.89 16.83
CA LEU A 805 16.74 36.68 16.99
C LEU A 805 17.58 35.38 16.97
N LEU A 806 18.60 35.29 16.11
CA LEU A 806 19.45 34.10 16.10
C LEU A 806 20.36 34.04 17.33
N ALA A 807 20.89 35.18 17.80
CA ALA A 807 21.69 35.21 19.03
C ALA A 807 20.85 34.79 20.26
N ASP A 808 19.63 35.31 20.41
CA ASP A 808 18.73 35.05 21.54
C ASP A 808 18.24 33.58 21.62
N TYR A 809 18.27 32.83 20.52
CA TYR A 809 17.78 31.44 20.43
C TYR A 809 18.89 30.41 20.14
N LEU A 810 20.14 30.85 19.98
CA LEU A 810 21.35 30.01 19.97
C LEU A 810 22.00 29.90 21.37
N ASP A 811 21.53 30.68 22.35
CA ASP A 811 22.06 30.65 23.71
C ASP A 811 21.62 29.36 24.45
N GLU A 812 22.58 28.46 24.71
CA GLU A 812 22.36 27.16 25.36
C GLU A 812 21.76 27.33 26.78
N ASP A 813 22.07 28.44 27.48
CA ASP A 813 21.55 28.72 28.82
C ASP A 813 20.01 28.88 28.83
N ARG A 814 19.39 29.13 27.66
CA ARG A 814 17.94 29.32 27.52
C ARG A 814 17.15 28.02 27.42
N LEU A 815 17.79 26.91 27.03
CA LEU A 815 17.16 25.58 27.02
C LEU A 815 17.02 25.01 28.44
N ASN A 816 17.99 25.29 29.31
CA ASN A 816 18.02 24.77 30.68
C ASN A 816 17.09 25.53 31.65
N ALA A 817 16.67 26.75 31.29
CA ALA A 817 15.88 27.63 32.15
C ALA A 817 14.44 27.13 32.46
N GLY A 818 14.02 25.99 31.90
CA GLY A 818 12.73 25.35 32.18
C GLY A 818 12.71 24.47 33.43
N ASP A 819 13.86 23.95 33.87
CA ASP A 819 13.96 22.97 34.98
C ASP A 819 14.38 23.61 36.34
N ASP A 820 14.96 24.82 36.33
CA ASP A 820 15.55 25.45 37.53
C ASP A 820 14.54 26.15 38.46
N ASP A 821 13.27 26.32 38.07
CA ASP A 821 12.26 27.08 38.85
C ASP A 821 11.56 26.24 39.96
N ASP A 822 11.80 24.92 40.03
CA ASP A 822 11.18 24.03 41.04
C ASP A 822 12.00 23.87 42.35
N GLU A 823 13.21 24.45 42.47
CA GLU A 823 14.03 24.37 43.71
C GLU A 823 13.55 25.27 44.88
N GLN A 824 12.29 25.74 44.90
CA GLN A 824 11.73 26.54 46.02
C GLN A 824 10.36 26.07 46.55
N ALA A 825 10.15 24.76 46.68
CA ALA A 825 9.19 24.18 47.64
C ALA A 825 9.88 23.07 48.46
N GLY A 826 9.82 23.18 49.79
CA GLY A 826 10.69 22.40 50.69
C GLY A 826 10.26 20.96 50.99
N ASP A 827 11.25 20.17 51.44
CA ASP A 827 11.15 18.95 52.25
C ASP A 827 9.90 18.06 52.05
N ASP A 828 9.90 17.21 51.02
CA ASP A 828 9.26 15.89 51.09
C ASP A 828 10.02 14.87 50.23
N GLU A 829 10.81 14.00 50.88
CA GLU A 829 11.45 12.84 50.25
C GLU A 829 10.39 11.77 49.93
N HIS A 830 9.72 11.84 48.75
CA HIS A 830 9.21 10.67 48.00
C HIS A 830 8.33 11.10 46.80
N GLU A 831 8.92 11.20 45.59
CA GLU A 831 8.28 10.81 44.30
C GLU A 831 9.23 11.08 43.11
N LEU A 832 10.07 10.10 42.76
CA LEU A 832 10.73 10.00 41.45
C LEU A 832 10.53 8.60 40.87
N GLU A 833 10.68 8.47 39.55
CA GLU A 833 10.53 7.25 38.73
C GLU A 833 9.13 6.89 38.19
N THR A 834 8.37 7.85 37.66
CA THR A 834 7.38 7.60 36.57
C THR A 834 7.37 8.69 35.49
N GLN A 835 8.53 9.02 34.91
CA GLN A 835 8.56 9.57 33.53
C GLN A 835 8.33 8.40 32.57
N THR A 836 7.41 8.55 31.61
CA THR A 836 7.11 7.50 30.64
C THR A 836 8.16 7.43 29.54
N GLU A 837 8.38 6.24 28.96
CA GLU A 837 9.35 6.06 27.87
C GLU A 837 9.06 7.00 26.67
N THR A 838 7.79 7.34 26.45
CA THR A 838 7.32 8.29 25.44
C THR A 838 7.81 9.72 25.61
N GLU A 839 7.91 10.24 26.84
CA GLU A 839 8.33 11.63 27.09
C GLU A 839 9.84 11.79 26.79
N LYS A 840 10.64 10.78 27.16
CA LYS A 840 12.08 10.74 26.85
C LYS A 840 12.38 10.60 25.36
N GLU A 841 11.49 9.97 24.59
CA GLU A 841 11.62 9.93 23.13
C GLU A 841 11.23 11.27 22.49
N THR A 842 10.26 12.03 23.03
CA THR A 842 9.89 13.34 22.49
C THR A 842 10.94 14.41 22.73
N ASP A 843 11.57 14.42 23.91
CA ASP A 843 12.62 15.39 24.24
C ASP A 843 13.87 15.16 23.37
N ALA A 844 14.28 13.90 23.20
CA ALA A 844 15.42 13.55 22.33
C ALA A 844 15.20 13.89 20.84
N ASP A 845 13.98 13.78 20.32
CA ASP A 845 13.63 14.20 18.95
C ASP A 845 13.56 15.74 18.85
N HIS A 846 13.21 16.45 19.93
CA HIS A 846 13.18 17.91 20.01
C HIS A 846 14.60 18.50 20.03
N ASP A 847 15.48 17.98 20.90
CA ASP A 847 16.90 18.35 21.00
C ASP A 847 17.62 18.14 19.65
N ALA A 848 17.37 17.01 18.99
CA ALA A 848 17.96 16.73 17.68
C ALA A 848 17.50 17.72 16.59
N LEU A 849 16.28 18.25 16.67
CA LEU A 849 15.80 19.31 15.77
C LEU A 849 16.42 20.67 16.11
N TRP A 850 16.67 20.96 17.39
CA TRP A 850 17.41 22.14 17.81
C TRP A 850 18.88 22.08 17.34
N GLU A 851 19.58 20.94 17.48
CA GLU A 851 20.95 20.77 16.94
C GLU A 851 21.01 21.07 15.43
N ASP A 852 20.07 20.49 14.66
CA ASP A 852 19.96 20.69 13.20
C ASP A 852 19.66 22.16 12.83
N PHE A 853 18.88 22.87 13.67
CA PHE A 853 18.65 24.31 13.56
C PHE A 853 19.92 25.11 13.90
N ALA A 854 20.53 24.85 15.05
CA ALA A 854 21.64 25.61 15.61
C ALA A 854 22.85 25.64 14.68
N LEU A 855 23.13 24.52 13.99
CA LEU A 855 24.17 24.44 12.96
C LEU A 855 23.92 25.44 11.81
N VAL A 856 22.69 25.48 11.27
CA VAL A 856 22.34 26.35 10.13
C VAL A 856 22.18 27.81 10.56
N ALA A 857 21.67 28.05 11.75
CA ALA A 857 21.54 29.36 12.38
C ALA A 857 22.91 30.00 12.65
N THR A 858 23.86 29.24 13.20
CA THR A 858 25.24 29.70 13.45
C THR A 858 25.93 30.09 12.15
N ASP A 859 25.89 29.20 11.14
CA ASP A 859 26.38 29.48 9.79
C ASP A 859 25.79 30.80 9.28
N LEU A 860 24.46 30.94 9.31
CA LEU A 860 23.73 32.12 8.84
C LEU A 860 24.16 33.41 9.57
N LEU A 861 24.33 33.36 10.89
CA LEU A 861 24.77 34.48 11.70
C LEU A 861 26.20 34.92 11.31
N GLU A 862 27.14 33.98 11.16
CA GLU A 862 28.49 34.28 10.64
C GLU A 862 28.42 34.94 9.26
N ARG A 863 27.54 34.48 8.36
CA ARG A 863 27.38 35.09 7.03
C ARG A 863 26.81 36.49 7.08
N ILE A 864 25.88 36.78 7.99
CA ILE A 864 25.34 38.13 8.16
C ILE A 864 26.46 39.08 8.64
N GLN A 865 27.22 38.68 9.67
CA GLN A 865 28.38 39.41 10.18
C GLN A 865 29.44 39.68 9.10
N ASN A 866 29.83 38.65 8.34
CA ASN A 866 30.77 38.78 7.21
C ASN A 866 30.30 39.76 6.13
N ASN A 867 28.99 39.94 5.95
CA ASN A 867 28.45 40.94 5.01
C ASN A 867 28.48 42.35 5.62
N PHE A 868 28.22 42.52 6.92
CA PHE A 868 28.39 43.81 7.60
C PHE A 868 29.84 44.28 7.58
N ASP A 869 30.82 43.41 7.87
CA ASP A 869 32.24 43.76 7.82
C ASP A 869 32.67 44.24 6.42
N ARG A 870 32.15 43.60 5.37
CA ARG A 870 32.36 44.00 3.97
C ARG A 870 31.70 45.34 3.60
N GLN A 871 30.62 45.73 4.27
CA GLN A 871 30.01 47.05 4.11
C GLN A 871 30.79 48.14 4.85
N GLN A 872 31.42 47.80 5.99
CA GLN A 872 32.16 48.75 6.84
C GLN A 872 33.60 49.00 6.38
N GLN A 873 34.20 48.10 5.60
CA GLN A 873 35.48 48.37 4.94
C GLN A 873 35.32 49.51 3.92
N PRO A 874 36.06 50.63 4.05
CA PRO A 874 36.01 51.70 3.07
C PRO A 874 36.47 51.17 1.71
N GLN A 875 35.74 51.50 0.65
CA GLN A 875 36.28 51.36 -0.71
C GLN A 875 37.56 52.21 -0.78
N SER A 876 38.72 51.55 -0.79
CA SER A 876 39.99 52.21 -1.03
C SER A 876 39.94 52.80 -2.43
N VAL A 877 39.85 54.13 -2.49
CA VAL A 877 39.89 54.89 -3.74
C VAL A 877 41.06 54.40 -4.57
N VAL A 878 40.78 53.83 -5.74
CA VAL A 878 41.80 53.61 -6.76
C VAL A 878 42.26 55.00 -7.21
N ARG A 879 43.33 55.50 -6.59
CA ARG A 879 44.00 56.71 -7.04
C ARG A 879 44.59 56.43 -8.41
N THR A 880 44.01 57.09 -9.40
CA THR A 880 44.68 57.41 -10.65
C THR A 880 45.79 58.41 -10.36
N ASP A 881 47.00 57.93 -10.07
CA ASP A 881 48.23 58.72 -10.04
C ASP A 881 49.31 57.89 -10.74
N ASN A 882 49.59 58.21 -12.01
CA ASN A 882 50.77 57.79 -12.78
C ASN A 882 50.78 58.57 -14.11
N ASP A 883 51.21 59.83 -14.04
CA ASP A 883 51.77 60.62 -15.15
C ASP A 883 52.92 61.48 -14.58
N ASP A 884 54.00 61.60 -15.35
CA ASP A 884 55.30 62.28 -15.07
C ASP A 884 56.07 61.84 -13.78
N ASP A 885 57.35 61.50 -13.82
CA ASP A 885 58.43 62.01 -14.68
C ASP A 885 59.13 60.92 -15.52
N GLY A 886 59.58 61.29 -16.71
CA GLY A 886 60.56 60.52 -17.47
C GLY A 886 61.96 61.13 -17.37
N ASP A 887 63.01 60.30 -17.46
CA ASP A 887 64.25 60.77 -18.06
C ASP A 887 65.18 59.67 -18.62
N VAL A 888 65.73 59.96 -19.80
CA VAL A 888 66.97 59.47 -20.43
C VAL A 888 67.15 57.96 -20.74
N PHE A 889 66.99 57.67 -22.04
CA PHE A 889 67.66 56.58 -22.77
C PHE A 889 69.20 56.64 -22.69
N ILE A 890 69.86 55.47 -22.57
CA ILE A 890 71.07 55.14 -23.35
C ILE A 890 71.00 53.66 -23.77
N GLU A 891 71.02 53.38 -25.07
CA GLU A 891 71.28 52.05 -25.64
C GLU A 891 72.79 51.85 -25.86
N GLU A 892 73.30 50.63 -25.63
CA GLU A 892 74.12 49.84 -26.58
C GLU A 892 74.70 48.58 -25.90
N MET A 893 74.12 47.41 -26.21
CA MET A 893 74.78 46.16 -26.69
C MET A 893 73.82 44.96 -26.68
#